data_AF-A0A8B9LPR0-F1
#
_entry.id   AF-A0A8B9LPR0-F1
#
_cell.length_a   1.000
_cell.length_b   1.000
_cell.length_c   1.000
_cell.angle_alpha   90.00
_cell.angle_beta   90.00
_cell.angle_gamma   90.00
#
_symmetry.space_group_name_H-M   'P 1'
#
loop_
_entity.id
_entity.type
_entity.pdbx_description
1 polymer ?
#
loop_
_entity_poly.entity_id
_entity_poly.type
_entity_poly.pdbx_seq_one_letter_code
_entity_poly.pdbx_strand_id
1 'polypeptide(L)'
;MEFKDHVCELLNTIDACQVFFDITVNFDLTKNYLDLVVTYTTLMMLLSRIEERKAIIGLYNYAHEMTHGASDREYPRLGQMIVDYENPLKKMMEEFVPHGKSLSDALVSLQMVYPRRNLSADQWRNAQLLSLISAPSTMLNPAQSDTVRNIFKTHFNKLIYNKRVNDIRECKESALSHAGSMHRERRKFLRSALKELATVLADQPGLLGPKALFVFMALSFARDEIIWLLRHADNIQKKSTDDFIDKHIAELIFYMEELRAHVRKYGPVMQRYYVQYLSGFDAVVLNELVQNLSVCPEDESIIMSSFVNTMTSLRVKQVEDGEVFDFRGMRLDWFRLQAYTSVSKASLGISDHRELGKMMNTIIFHTKMVDSLVEMLVETSDLSIFCFYSRAFEKMFQQCLELPSQSRYSICFPLLCTHFMSCTHELCPEERHHIGDRSLSLCNMFLDEMAKQARNLITDICTEQCTLSDQLLPKHCAKTISQAVNKKSKKQTGKKGEPEREKPGVESMRKNRLLVTNLDKLHTALSELCFSINYVPNMVVWEHTFTPREYLTSHLEIRFTKSIVGMTMYNQATQEIAKPSELLTSVRAYMTVLQSIENYVQIDITRVFNNVLLQQTQHLDSHGEPTITSLYTNWYLETLLRQVSNGHIAYFPAMKAFVNLPTENELTFNAEEYSDISEMRSLSELLGPYGMKFLSESLMWHISSQVAELKKLVVENVEVLTQMRTSFDKPDHMAALFKRLTSVDSVLKRMTIIGVILSFRSLAQEALRDVLSCHIPFLVSSVEDFKDHIPRETDMKVAMNVYELSSAAGLPCEIDPALVVALSSQKSGHCNNIHCLAKAINQIAAALFTIHKGSIEDRLKEFLALASSSLLKIGQETDKTTTRNRESVYLLLDMIVQESPFLTMDLLESCFPYVLLRNAYHAVYKQSVSASA
;
A
#
# COMPACT_ATOMS: atom_id res chain seq x y z
N MET A 1 -5.57 -38.80 -33.92
CA MET A 1 -5.95 -40.11 -34.48
C MET A 1 -5.21 -41.21 -33.74
N GLU A 2 -3.88 -41.31 -33.86
CA GLU A 2 -3.05 -42.40 -33.33
C GLU A 2 -3.27 -42.73 -31.83
N PHE A 3 -3.44 -41.72 -30.96
CA PHE A 3 -3.83 -41.94 -29.54
C PHE A 3 -5.07 -42.82 -29.39
N LYS A 4 -6.10 -42.59 -30.23
CA LYS A 4 -7.33 -43.41 -30.26
C LYS A 4 -7.02 -44.85 -30.65
N ASP A 5 -6.10 -45.07 -31.58
CA ASP A 5 -5.78 -46.42 -32.05
C ASP A 5 -5.07 -47.23 -30.96
N HIS A 6 -4.07 -46.64 -30.28
CA HIS A 6 -3.39 -47.25 -29.13
C HIS A 6 -4.36 -47.51 -27.95
N VAL A 7 -5.33 -46.61 -27.70
CA VAL A 7 -6.36 -46.83 -26.67
C VAL A 7 -7.26 -48.02 -27.04
N CYS A 8 -7.74 -48.12 -28.28
CA CYS A 8 -8.54 -49.27 -28.72
C CYS A 8 -7.76 -50.59 -28.58
N GLU A 9 -6.48 -50.60 -28.97
CA GLU A 9 -5.59 -51.78 -28.85
C GLU A 9 -5.39 -52.21 -27.39
N LEU A 10 -5.13 -51.25 -26.49
CA LEU A 10 -4.97 -51.53 -25.06
C LEU A 10 -6.28 -52.02 -24.41
N LEU A 11 -7.43 -51.43 -24.76
CA LEU A 11 -8.75 -51.88 -24.27
C LEU A 11 -9.08 -53.31 -24.74
N ASN A 12 -8.82 -53.62 -26.01
CA ASN A 12 -8.95 -54.99 -26.54
C ASN A 12 -8.03 -55.99 -25.82
N THR A 13 -6.80 -55.57 -25.50
CA THR A 13 -5.83 -56.40 -24.76
C THR A 13 -6.30 -56.68 -23.33
N ILE A 14 -6.85 -55.67 -22.63
CA ILE A 14 -7.41 -55.80 -21.28
C ILE A 14 -8.60 -56.77 -21.26
N ASP A 15 -9.48 -56.72 -22.25
CA ASP A 15 -10.59 -57.68 -22.37
C ASP A 15 -10.10 -59.10 -22.67
N ALA A 16 -9.11 -59.26 -23.55
CA ALA A 16 -8.52 -60.56 -23.88
C ALA A 16 -7.84 -61.21 -22.65
N CYS A 17 -7.18 -60.41 -21.80
CA CYS A 17 -6.63 -60.84 -20.53
C CYS A 17 -7.70 -61.11 -19.45
N GLN A 18 -8.93 -60.63 -19.62
CA GLN A 18 -10.04 -60.68 -18.65
C GLN A 18 -9.61 -60.15 -17.27
N VAL A 19 -9.11 -58.91 -17.25
CA VAL A 19 -8.54 -58.27 -16.06
C VAL A 19 -9.59 -58.08 -14.95
N PHE A 20 -9.25 -58.54 -13.75
CA PHE A 20 -9.99 -58.23 -12.52
C PHE A 20 -9.78 -56.76 -12.12
N PHE A 21 -10.87 -56.04 -11.84
CA PHE A 21 -10.83 -54.64 -11.40
C PHE A 21 -11.61 -54.45 -10.09
N ASP A 22 -10.93 -53.94 -9.07
CA ASP A 22 -11.53 -53.46 -7.82
C ASP A 22 -10.73 -52.28 -7.27
N ILE A 23 -11.35 -51.09 -7.26
CA ILE A 23 -10.75 -49.83 -6.80
C ILE A 23 -10.28 -49.88 -5.31
N THR A 24 -10.75 -50.87 -4.53
CA THR A 24 -10.31 -51.09 -3.14
C THR A 24 -9.09 -52.01 -3.02
N VAL A 25 -8.67 -52.67 -4.09
CA VAL A 25 -7.60 -53.69 -4.11
C VAL A 25 -6.48 -53.31 -5.09
N ASN A 26 -6.77 -53.24 -6.39
CA ASN A 26 -5.80 -52.83 -7.42
C ASN A 26 -6.11 -51.40 -7.89
N PHE A 27 -5.82 -50.45 -6.98
CA PHE A 27 -6.17 -49.04 -7.11
C PHE A 27 -5.59 -48.39 -8.36
N ASP A 28 -4.27 -48.50 -8.58
CA ASP A 28 -3.60 -47.83 -9.70
C ASP A 28 -4.09 -48.40 -11.04
N LEU A 29 -4.26 -49.72 -11.13
CA LEU A 29 -4.76 -50.39 -12.33
C LEU A 29 -6.21 -49.98 -12.64
N THR A 30 -7.10 -50.02 -11.64
CA THR A 30 -8.51 -49.62 -11.82
C THR A 30 -8.65 -48.13 -12.11
N LYS A 31 -7.88 -47.27 -11.42
CA LYS A 31 -7.88 -45.82 -11.64
C LYS A 31 -7.38 -45.47 -13.04
N ASN A 32 -6.21 -45.95 -13.45
CA ASN A 32 -5.64 -45.60 -14.76
C ASN A 32 -6.52 -46.12 -15.92
N TYR A 33 -7.14 -47.30 -15.78
CA TYR A 33 -8.11 -47.81 -16.75
C TYR A 33 -9.34 -46.89 -16.88
N LEU A 34 -9.96 -46.50 -15.76
CA LEU A 34 -11.11 -45.60 -15.77
C LEU A 34 -10.75 -44.18 -16.27
N ASP A 35 -9.60 -43.64 -15.85
CA ASP A 35 -9.11 -42.33 -16.29
C ASP A 35 -8.81 -42.33 -17.80
N LEU A 36 -8.24 -43.40 -18.36
CA LEU A 36 -8.00 -43.52 -19.80
C LEU A 36 -9.32 -43.54 -20.59
N VAL A 37 -10.31 -44.31 -20.14
CA VAL A 37 -11.65 -44.36 -20.76
C VAL A 37 -12.35 -43.01 -20.69
N VAL A 38 -12.28 -42.31 -19.56
CA VAL A 38 -12.85 -40.95 -19.41
C VAL A 38 -12.10 -39.93 -20.26
N THR A 39 -10.77 -40.02 -20.33
CA THR A 39 -9.93 -39.13 -21.16
C THR A 39 -10.24 -39.31 -22.63
N TYR A 40 -10.30 -40.55 -23.12
CA TYR A 40 -10.72 -40.86 -24.49
C TYR A 40 -12.12 -40.33 -24.79
N THR A 41 -13.10 -40.61 -23.91
CA THR A 41 -14.49 -40.14 -24.08
C THR A 41 -14.57 -38.61 -24.15
N THR A 42 -13.92 -37.91 -23.23
CA THR A 42 -13.95 -36.44 -23.17
C THR A 42 -13.18 -35.80 -24.33
N LEU A 43 -12.09 -36.40 -24.80
CA LEU A 43 -11.34 -35.94 -25.98
C LEU A 43 -12.19 -36.01 -27.25
N MET A 44 -12.92 -37.11 -27.48
CA MET A 44 -13.80 -37.22 -28.65
C MET A 44 -15.02 -36.28 -28.55
N MET A 45 -15.56 -36.06 -27.35
CA MET A 45 -16.60 -35.04 -27.10
C MET A 45 -16.11 -33.60 -27.26
N LEU A 46 -14.82 -33.32 -27.00
CA LEU A 46 -14.21 -32.02 -27.24
C LEU A 46 -13.98 -31.82 -28.75
N LEU A 47 -13.42 -32.82 -29.43
CA LEU A 47 -13.23 -32.82 -30.88
C LEU A 47 -14.55 -32.59 -31.63
N SER A 48 -15.66 -33.21 -31.20
CA SER A 48 -16.96 -33.01 -31.85
C SER A 48 -17.50 -31.57 -31.75
N ARG A 49 -16.99 -30.75 -30.81
CA ARG A 49 -17.35 -29.33 -30.64
C ARG A 49 -16.50 -28.36 -31.47
N ILE A 50 -15.41 -28.83 -32.07
CA ILE A 50 -14.61 -28.01 -33.00
C ILE A 50 -15.33 -28.02 -34.35
N GLU A 51 -16.28 -27.11 -34.57
CA GLU A 51 -17.17 -27.12 -35.74
C GLU A 51 -16.38 -27.03 -37.06
N GLU A 52 -15.36 -26.19 -37.11
CA GLU A 52 -14.50 -25.97 -38.29
C GLU A 52 -13.56 -27.13 -38.62
N ARG A 53 -13.48 -28.19 -37.79
CA ARG A 53 -12.51 -29.30 -37.97
C ARG A 53 -12.54 -29.92 -39.37
N LYS A 54 -13.72 -30.05 -39.98
CA LYS A 54 -13.90 -30.58 -41.34
C LYS A 54 -13.31 -29.63 -42.39
N ALA A 55 -13.47 -28.32 -42.21
CA ALA A 55 -12.91 -27.31 -43.12
C ALA A 55 -11.38 -27.25 -42.99
N ILE A 56 -10.84 -27.20 -41.78
CA ILE A 56 -9.38 -27.16 -41.52
C ILE A 56 -8.67 -28.35 -42.16
N ILE A 57 -9.15 -29.57 -41.88
CA ILE A 57 -8.55 -30.81 -42.39
C ILE A 57 -8.71 -30.93 -43.92
N GLY A 58 -9.87 -30.55 -44.46
CA GLY A 58 -10.13 -30.56 -45.91
C GLY A 58 -9.28 -29.55 -46.69
N LEU A 59 -9.14 -28.32 -46.18
CA LEU A 59 -8.32 -27.27 -46.80
C LEU A 59 -6.83 -27.64 -46.81
N TYR A 60 -6.31 -28.19 -45.70
CA TYR A 60 -4.94 -28.69 -45.63
C TYR A 60 -4.68 -29.78 -46.68
N ASN A 61 -5.55 -30.79 -46.74
CA ASN A 61 -5.39 -31.88 -47.71
C ASN A 61 -5.50 -31.42 -49.16
N TYR A 62 -6.44 -30.53 -49.48
CA TYR A 62 -6.61 -30.02 -50.84
C TYR A 62 -5.38 -29.19 -51.28
N ALA A 63 -4.82 -28.37 -50.38
CA ALA A 63 -3.56 -27.67 -50.63
C ALA A 63 -2.37 -28.62 -50.79
N HIS A 64 -2.29 -29.68 -49.98
CA HIS A 64 -1.28 -30.72 -50.10
C HIS A 64 -1.36 -31.44 -51.46
N GLU A 65 -2.57 -31.82 -51.89
CA GLU A 65 -2.80 -32.50 -53.16
C GLU A 65 -2.47 -31.62 -54.36
N MET A 66 -2.85 -30.33 -54.34
CA MET A 66 -2.44 -29.36 -55.36
C MET A 66 -0.93 -29.12 -55.42
N THR A 67 -0.20 -29.34 -54.32
CA THR A 67 1.26 -29.09 -54.23
C THR A 67 2.08 -30.33 -54.59
N HIS A 68 1.64 -31.53 -54.19
CA HIS A 68 2.41 -32.77 -54.30
C HIS A 68 1.81 -33.82 -55.25
N GLY A 69 0.64 -33.54 -55.85
CA GLY A 69 -0.05 -34.45 -56.77
C GLY A 69 -0.81 -35.60 -56.11
N ALA A 70 -0.90 -35.62 -54.77
CA ALA A 70 -1.66 -36.61 -54.00
C ALA A 70 -2.12 -36.04 -52.65
N SER A 71 -3.29 -36.49 -52.19
CA SER A 71 -3.77 -36.30 -50.81
C SER A 71 -2.70 -36.70 -49.78
N ASP A 72 -2.77 -36.09 -48.59
CA ASP A 72 -1.95 -36.45 -47.44
C ASP A 72 -2.15 -37.93 -47.03
N ARG A 73 -1.10 -38.55 -46.49
CA ARG A 73 -1.06 -39.99 -46.17
C ARG A 73 -2.07 -40.39 -45.09
N GLU A 74 -2.30 -39.54 -44.09
CA GLU A 74 -3.20 -39.84 -42.98
C GLU A 74 -4.63 -39.32 -43.22
N TYR A 75 -4.82 -38.37 -44.15
CA TYR A 75 -6.13 -37.77 -44.46
C TYR A 75 -7.27 -38.79 -44.71
N PRO A 76 -7.10 -39.90 -45.44
CA PRO A 76 -8.19 -40.88 -45.63
C PRO A 76 -8.67 -41.50 -44.31
N ARG A 77 -7.74 -41.81 -43.40
CA ARG A 77 -8.05 -42.37 -42.07
C ARG A 77 -8.60 -41.30 -41.13
N LEU A 78 -8.01 -40.11 -41.16
CA LEU A 78 -8.41 -38.97 -40.33
C LEU A 78 -9.82 -38.47 -40.70
N GLY A 79 -10.10 -38.33 -42.00
CA GLY A 79 -11.42 -37.96 -42.51
C GLY A 79 -12.50 -38.96 -42.10
N GLN A 80 -12.22 -40.27 -42.22
CA GLN A 80 -13.14 -41.31 -41.74
C GLN A 80 -13.40 -41.20 -40.23
N MET A 81 -12.35 -40.99 -39.41
CA MET A 81 -12.50 -40.79 -37.96
C MET A 81 -13.36 -39.56 -37.63
N ILE A 82 -13.25 -38.47 -38.38
CA ILE A 82 -14.03 -37.24 -38.17
C ILE A 82 -15.53 -37.43 -38.52
N VAL A 83 -15.85 -38.35 -39.43
CA VAL A 83 -17.24 -38.75 -39.76
C VAL A 83 -17.78 -39.76 -38.74
N ASP A 84 -17.02 -40.83 -38.45
CA ASP A 84 -17.41 -41.90 -37.52
C ASP A 84 -17.78 -41.36 -36.12
N TYR A 85 -17.03 -40.38 -35.63
CA TYR A 85 -17.21 -39.78 -34.31
C TYR A 85 -17.91 -38.40 -34.38
N GLU A 86 -18.65 -38.11 -35.45
CA GLU A 86 -19.49 -36.91 -35.54
C GLU A 86 -20.59 -36.89 -34.47
N ASN A 87 -21.07 -38.07 -34.06
CA ASN A 87 -21.78 -38.27 -32.79
C ASN A 87 -20.95 -39.22 -31.91
N PRO A 88 -20.00 -38.69 -31.10
CA PRO A 88 -18.98 -39.51 -30.47
C PRO A 88 -19.56 -40.46 -29.43
N LEU A 89 -20.55 -40.02 -28.63
CA LEU A 89 -21.17 -40.88 -27.61
C LEU A 89 -21.95 -42.04 -28.24
N LYS A 90 -22.63 -41.84 -29.39
CA LYS A 90 -23.28 -42.95 -30.10
C LYS A 90 -22.24 -43.97 -30.59
N LYS A 91 -21.19 -43.49 -31.29
CA LYS A 91 -20.13 -44.36 -31.82
C LYS A 91 -19.42 -45.13 -30.71
N MET A 92 -19.06 -44.46 -29.62
CA MET A 92 -18.40 -45.10 -28.47
C MET A 92 -19.32 -46.07 -27.72
N MET A 93 -20.64 -45.85 -27.68
CA MET A 93 -21.58 -46.85 -27.12
C MET A 93 -21.65 -48.14 -27.95
N GLU A 94 -21.42 -48.07 -29.27
CA GLU A 94 -21.33 -49.23 -30.15
C GLU A 94 -19.94 -49.91 -30.04
N GLU A 95 -18.87 -49.12 -29.91
CA GLU A 95 -17.48 -49.58 -29.74
C GLU A 95 -17.22 -50.25 -28.39
N PHE A 96 -17.79 -49.75 -27.29
CA PHE A 96 -17.57 -50.26 -25.93
C PHE A 96 -18.43 -51.49 -25.56
N VAL A 97 -19.12 -52.12 -26.53
CA VAL A 97 -19.86 -53.37 -26.31
C VAL A 97 -18.95 -54.52 -25.82
N PRO A 98 -17.81 -54.86 -26.47
CA PRO A 98 -16.84 -55.82 -25.93
C PRO A 98 -16.32 -55.41 -24.54
N HIS A 99 -15.92 -54.15 -24.38
CA HIS A 99 -15.37 -53.58 -23.14
C HIS A 99 -16.37 -53.57 -21.96
N GLY A 100 -17.64 -53.92 -22.21
CA GLY A 100 -18.74 -53.79 -21.26
C GLY A 100 -18.58 -54.61 -19.98
N LYS A 101 -17.88 -55.75 -19.98
CA LYS A 101 -17.62 -56.54 -18.77
C LYS A 101 -16.60 -55.86 -17.87
N SER A 102 -15.38 -55.68 -18.39
CA SER A 102 -14.23 -55.05 -17.73
C SER A 102 -14.58 -53.68 -17.17
N LEU A 103 -15.27 -52.85 -17.97
CA LEU A 103 -15.73 -51.52 -17.55
C LEU A 103 -16.85 -51.59 -16.51
N SER A 104 -17.76 -52.56 -16.59
CA SER A 104 -18.80 -52.73 -15.58
C SER A 104 -18.22 -53.14 -14.22
N ASP A 105 -17.25 -54.05 -14.18
CA ASP A 105 -16.63 -54.49 -12.92
C ASP A 105 -15.91 -53.33 -12.22
N ALA A 106 -15.05 -52.62 -12.96
CA ALA A 106 -14.35 -51.44 -12.49
C ALA A 106 -15.32 -50.38 -11.93
N LEU A 107 -16.40 -50.09 -12.65
CA LEU A 107 -17.43 -49.12 -12.22
C LEU A 107 -18.25 -49.60 -11.02
N VAL A 108 -18.55 -50.89 -10.90
CA VAL A 108 -19.29 -51.45 -9.76
C VAL A 108 -18.44 -51.38 -8.47
N SER A 109 -17.11 -51.55 -8.56
CA SER A 109 -16.23 -51.42 -7.39
C SER A 109 -16.30 -50.04 -6.71
N LEU A 110 -16.62 -48.98 -7.48
CA LEU A 110 -16.83 -47.62 -6.96
C LEU A 110 -17.98 -47.53 -5.94
N GLN A 111 -18.90 -48.49 -5.89
CA GLN A 111 -19.96 -48.58 -4.88
C GLN A 111 -19.41 -48.66 -3.45
N MET A 112 -18.19 -49.17 -3.26
CA MET A 112 -17.50 -49.23 -1.96
C MET A 112 -16.82 -47.90 -1.57
N VAL A 113 -16.89 -46.87 -2.41
CA VAL A 113 -16.21 -45.58 -2.23
C VAL A 113 -17.16 -44.40 -2.42
N TYR A 114 -17.74 -44.25 -3.61
CA TYR A 114 -18.48 -43.05 -4.01
C TYR A 114 -19.67 -42.71 -3.09
N PRO A 115 -20.54 -43.65 -2.68
CA PRO A 115 -21.67 -43.34 -1.78
C PRO A 115 -21.23 -42.78 -0.42
N ARG A 116 -20.19 -43.37 0.20
CA ARG A 116 -19.66 -42.89 1.51
C ARG A 116 -18.83 -41.60 1.42
N ARG A 117 -18.34 -41.24 0.23
CA ARG A 117 -17.68 -39.94 -0.03
C ARG A 117 -18.69 -38.84 -0.37
N ASN A 118 -19.83 -39.18 -0.98
CA ASN A 118 -20.85 -38.24 -1.47
C ASN A 118 -21.99 -37.96 -0.45
N LEU A 119 -21.71 -38.06 0.85
CA LEU A 119 -22.69 -37.82 1.93
C LEU A 119 -23.05 -36.32 2.10
N SER A 120 -24.12 -36.03 2.86
CA SER A 120 -24.55 -34.67 3.18
C SER A 120 -23.70 -34.03 4.29
N ALA A 121 -23.78 -32.70 4.42
CA ALA A 121 -23.11 -31.96 5.50
C ALA A 121 -23.61 -32.36 6.90
N ASP A 122 -24.86 -32.82 7.04
CA ASP A 122 -25.39 -33.33 8.32
C ASP A 122 -24.84 -34.72 8.65
N GLN A 123 -24.65 -35.58 7.65
CA GLN A 123 -23.97 -36.86 7.83
C GLN A 123 -22.49 -36.65 8.18
N TRP A 124 -21.83 -35.64 7.60
CA TRP A 124 -20.46 -35.24 7.98
C TRP A 124 -20.38 -34.67 9.41
N ARG A 125 -21.37 -33.88 9.85
CA ARG A 125 -21.52 -33.43 11.25
C ARG A 125 -21.68 -34.60 12.21
N ASN A 126 -22.59 -35.52 11.91
CA ASN A 126 -22.86 -36.70 12.75
C ASN A 126 -21.65 -37.65 12.86
N ALA A 127 -20.81 -37.70 11.82
CA ALA A 127 -19.55 -38.45 11.82
C ALA A 127 -18.34 -37.66 12.34
N GLN A 128 -18.52 -36.39 12.76
CA GLN A 128 -17.46 -35.46 13.18
C GLN A 128 -16.25 -35.42 12.21
N LEU A 129 -16.55 -35.47 10.90
CA LEU A 129 -15.58 -35.68 9.83
C LEU A 129 -14.44 -34.63 9.86
N LEU A 130 -13.19 -35.10 9.77
CA LEU A 130 -11.93 -34.33 9.88
C LEU A 130 -11.57 -33.75 11.26
N SER A 131 -12.43 -33.82 12.28
CA SER A 131 -12.08 -33.28 13.61
C SER A 131 -10.97 -34.10 14.26
N LEU A 132 -9.97 -33.40 14.81
CA LEU A 132 -8.89 -34.00 15.60
C LEU A 132 -9.21 -34.07 17.10
N ILE A 133 -10.21 -33.30 17.55
CA ILE A 133 -10.55 -33.11 18.98
C ILE A 133 -11.84 -33.83 19.39
N SER A 134 -12.54 -34.49 18.46
CA SER A 134 -13.71 -35.35 18.71
C SER A 134 -13.41 -36.52 19.66
N ALA A 135 -12.21 -37.10 19.56
CA ALA A 135 -11.71 -38.16 20.43
C ALA A 135 -10.24 -37.89 20.82
N PRO A 136 -9.96 -37.01 21.82
CA PRO A 136 -8.61 -36.54 22.12
C PRO A 136 -7.59 -37.64 22.44
N SER A 137 -8.04 -38.75 23.05
CA SER A 137 -7.22 -39.93 23.31
C SER A 137 -6.66 -40.61 22.04
N THR A 138 -7.16 -40.25 20.86
CA THR A 138 -6.73 -40.80 19.56
C THR A 138 -5.87 -39.81 18.75
N MET A 139 -5.50 -38.65 19.30
CA MET A 139 -4.70 -37.64 18.58
C MET A 139 -3.33 -38.16 18.13
N LEU A 140 -2.71 -39.10 18.87
CA LEU A 140 -1.44 -39.72 18.48
C LEU A 140 -1.59 -40.90 17.51
N ASN A 141 -2.79 -41.47 17.37
CA ASN A 141 -3.02 -42.67 16.56
C ASN A 141 -2.98 -42.31 15.05
N PRO A 142 -2.38 -43.14 14.19
CA PRO A 142 -2.41 -42.90 12.75
C PRO A 142 -3.85 -42.87 12.21
N ALA A 143 -4.18 -41.84 11.43
CA ALA A 143 -5.41 -41.75 10.67
C ALA A 143 -5.27 -42.64 9.42
N GLN A 144 -5.75 -43.88 9.52
CA GLN A 144 -5.62 -44.92 8.50
C GLN A 144 -6.97 -45.54 8.11
N SER A 145 -7.01 -46.13 6.92
CA SER A 145 -8.14 -46.92 6.40
C SER A 145 -7.62 -47.79 5.26
N ASP A 146 -8.08 -49.03 5.12
CA ASP A 146 -7.71 -50.01 4.08
C ASP A 146 -7.89 -49.51 2.62
N THR A 147 -8.43 -48.29 2.45
CA THR A 147 -8.70 -47.64 1.17
C THR A 147 -8.07 -46.24 1.08
N VAL A 148 -6.91 -46.02 1.70
CA VAL A 148 -6.22 -44.70 1.83
C VAL A 148 -6.25 -43.86 0.55
N ARG A 149 -5.94 -44.49 -0.60
CA ARG A 149 -5.84 -43.84 -1.91
C ARG A 149 -7.18 -43.46 -2.56
N ASN A 150 -8.31 -43.93 -2.04
CA ASN A 150 -9.67 -43.68 -2.58
C ASN A 150 -10.25 -42.29 -2.25
N ILE A 151 -9.38 -41.28 -2.22
CA ILE A 151 -9.70 -39.87 -1.98
C ILE A 151 -10.00 -39.12 -3.29
N PHE A 152 -9.43 -39.56 -4.42
CA PHE A 152 -9.36 -38.75 -5.65
C PHE A 152 -10.60 -38.78 -6.56
N LYS A 153 -10.58 -37.90 -7.58
CA LYS A 153 -11.70 -37.51 -8.44
C LYS A 153 -12.40 -38.69 -9.14
N THR A 154 -13.73 -38.63 -9.22
CA THR A 154 -14.54 -39.39 -10.19
C THR A 154 -15.48 -38.44 -10.93
N HIS A 155 -15.40 -38.40 -12.27
CA HIS A 155 -16.31 -37.62 -13.12
C HIS A 155 -17.23 -38.56 -13.93
N PHE A 156 -18.52 -38.22 -14.00
CA PHE A 156 -19.49 -38.93 -14.86
C PHE A 156 -20.46 -37.96 -15.53
N ASN A 157 -20.80 -38.27 -16.79
CA ASN A 157 -21.96 -37.76 -17.52
C ASN A 157 -22.44 -38.88 -18.45
N LYS A 158 -23.75 -39.18 -18.48
CA LYS A 158 -24.36 -40.21 -19.35
C LYS A 158 -25.81 -39.87 -19.73
N LEU A 159 -26.17 -40.18 -20.97
CA LEU A 159 -27.52 -40.39 -21.56
C LEU A 159 -27.30 -41.36 -22.76
N ILE A 160 -28.23 -42.20 -23.25
CA ILE A 160 -29.58 -42.61 -22.82
C ILE A 160 -29.82 -44.05 -23.32
N TYR A 161 -30.70 -44.81 -22.66
CA TYR A 161 -31.48 -45.88 -23.29
C TYR A 161 -32.95 -45.61 -23.01
N ASN A 162 -33.87 -45.93 -23.94
CA ASN A 162 -35.28 -45.51 -23.85
C ASN A 162 -36.04 -46.00 -22.60
N LYS A 163 -35.58 -47.06 -21.92
CA LYS A 163 -36.13 -47.51 -20.62
C LYS A 163 -35.67 -46.71 -19.39
N ARG A 164 -34.68 -45.81 -19.52
CA ARG A 164 -34.06 -45.03 -18.41
C ARG A 164 -34.34 -43.52 -18.49
N VAL A 165 -35.22 -43.09 -19.40
CA VAL A 165 -35.53 -41.66 -19.63
C VAL A 165 -36.23 -41.03 -18.42
N ASN A 166 -37.04 -41.79 -17.69
CA ASN A 166 -37.73 -41.32 -16.50
C ASN A 166 -36.73 -41.11 -15.34
N ASP A 167 -35.87 -42.09 -15.07
CA ASP A 167 -34.80 -42.06 -14.07
C ASP A 167 -33.92 -40.81 -14.26
N ILE A 168 -33.58 -40.48 -15.52
CA ILE A 168 -32.77 -39.32 -15.88
C ILE A 168 -33.53 -38.00 -15.68
N ARG A 169 -34.84 -37.96 -15.94
CA ARG A 169 -35.69 -36.79 -15.68
C ARG A 169 -35.78 -36.52 -14.18
N GLU A 170 -36.07 -37.54 -13.39
CA GLU A 170 -36.14 -37.48 -11.93
C GLU A 170 -34.80 -37.03 -11.31
N CYS A 171 -33.68 -37.65 -11.73
CA CYS A 171 -32.34 -37.24 -11.32
C CYS A 171 -32.04 -35.78 -11.69
N LYS A 172 -32.44 -35.32 -12.89
CA LYS A 172 -32.26 -33.92 -13.33
C LYS A 172 -33.07 -32.95 -12.49
N GLU A 173 -34.34 -33.24 -12.22
CA GLU A 173 -35.23 -32.39 -11.42
C GLU A 173 -34.78 -32.32 -9.96
N SER A 174 -34.32 -33.43 -9.40
CA SER A 174 -33.72 -33.47 -8.07
C SER A 174 -32.39 -32.71 -8.00
N ALA A 175 -31.48 -32.88 -8.98
CA ALA A 175 -30.22 -32.14 -9.02
C ALA A 175 -30.44 -30.62 -9.12
N LEU A 176 -31.34 -30.17 -10.00
CA LEU A 176 -31.71 -28.77 -10.18
C LEU A 176 -32.44 -28.16 -8.95
N SER A 177 -32.85 -28.96 -7.97
CA SER A 177 -33.62 -28.51 -6.81
C SER A 177 -32.89 -28.66 -5.48
N HIS A 178 -32.04 -29.69 -5.34
CA HIS A 178 -31.40 -30.05 -4.07
C HIS A 178 -29.86 -29.97 -4.09
N ALA A 179 -29.21 -30.08 -5.26
CA ALA A 179 -27.73 -30.08 -5.28
C ALA A 179 -27.15 -28.71 -4.86
N GLY A 180 -27.75 -27.61 -5.34
CA GLY A 180 -27.30 -26.25 -5.03
C GLY A 180 -27.27 -25.93 -3.52
N SER A 181 -28.27 -26.40 -2.77
CA SER A 181 -28.31 -26.26 -1.31
C SER A 181 -27.40 -27.25 -0.61
N MET A 182 -27.37 -28.52 -1.04
CA MET A 182 -26.50 -29.56 -0.46
C MET A 182 -25.01 -29.16 -0.50
N HIS A 183 -24.53 -28.70 -1.67
CA HIS A 183 -23.16 -28.20 -1.83
C HIS A 183 -22.91 -26.88 -1.07
N ARG A 184 -23.92 -26.01 -0.90
CA ARG A 184 -23.82 -24.80 -0.05
C ARG A 184 -23.60 -25.17 1.42
N GLU A 185 -24.27 -26.20 1.94
CA GLU A 185 -24.06 -26.67 3.32
C GLU A 185 -22.73 -27.43 3.51
N ARG A 186 -22.24 -28.14 2.49
CA ARG A 186 -20.89 -28.74 2.52
C ARG A 186 -19.79 -27.69 2.66
N ARG A 187 -19.83 -26.60 1.89
CA ARG A 187 -18.82 -25.52 2.01
C ARG A 187 -18.84 -24.82 3.37
N LYS A 188 -20.02 -24.65 3.99
CA LYS A 188 -20.14 -24.17 5.39
C LYS A 188 -19.45 -25.13 6.38
N PHE A 189 -19.69 -26.43 6.26
CA PHE A 189 -19.04 -27.44 7.09
C PHE A 189 -17.52 -27.41 6.90
N LEU A 190 -17.05 -27.44 5.65
CA LEU A 190 -15.63 -27.48 5.32
C LEU A 190 -14.88 -26.22 5.79
N ARG A 191 -15.48 -25.02 5.74
CA ARG A 191 -14.87 -23.82 6.35
C ARG A 191 -14.57 -24.02 7.84
N SER A 192 -15.49 -24.62 8.58
CA SER A 192 -15.30 -24.88 10.01
C SER A 192 -14.25 -25.98 10.25
N ALA A 193 -14.35 -27.08 9.50
CA ALA A 193 -13.46 -28.23 9.65
C ALA A 193 -12.01 -27.93 9.22
N LEU A 194 -11.78 -27.24 8.10
CA LEU A 194 -10.44 -26.85 7.67
C LEU A 194 -9.82 -25.80 8.60
N LYS A 195 -10.62 -24.89 9.18
CA LYS A 195 -10.16 -23.91 10.16
C LYS A 195 -9.70 -24.57 11.47
N GLU A 196 -10.50 -25.50 12.01
CA GLU A 196 -10.11 -26.31 13.17
C GLU A 196 -8.84 -27.11 12.87
N LEU A 197 -8.83 -27.86 11.77
CA LEU A 197 -7.71 -28.71 11.35
C LEU A 197 -6.41 -27.91 11.16
N ALA A 198 -6.45 -26.80 10.41
CA ALA A 198 -5.28 -25.96 10.19
C ALA A 198 -4.74 -25.35 11.50
N THR A 199 -5.62 -24.87 12.39
CA THR A 199 -5.22 -24.26 13.66
C THR A 199 -4.57 -25.28 14.59
N VAL A 200 -5.15 -26.49 14.71
CA VAL A 200 -4.59 -27.57 15.56
C VAL A 200 -3.26 -28.09 15.01
N LEU A 201 -3.09 -28.16 13.68
CA LEU A 201 -1.83 -28.55 13.04
C LEU A 201 -0.76 -27.45 13.09
N ALA A 202 -1.16 -26.17 13.17
CA ALA A 202 -0.23 -25.05 13.39
C ALA A 202 0.33 -25.04 14.82
N ASP A 203 -0.52 -25.33 15.81
CA ASP A 203 -0.14 -25.43 17.23
C ASP A 203 0.68 -26.71 17.52
N GLN A 204 0.30 -27.84 16.92
CA GLN A 204 0.99 -29.12 17.08
C GLN A 204 1.46 -29.72 15.74
N PRO A 205 2.51 -29.17 15.08
CA PRO A 205 3.02 -29.66 13.80
C PRO A 205 3.43 -31.14 13.78
N GLY A 206 3.78 -31.71 14.94
CA GLY A 206 4.06 -33.15 15.08
C GLY A 206 2.90 -34.05 14.66
N LEU A 207 1.65 -33.56 14.73
CA LEU A 207 0.47 -34.30 14.28
C LEU A 207 0.41 -34.50 12.76
N LEU A 208 1.18 -33.75 11.96
CA LEU A 208 1.24 -33.93 10.50
C LEU A 208 1.78 -35.30 10.09
N GLY A 209 2.54 -35.99 10.95
CA GLY A 209 2.86 -37.41 10.78
C GLY A 209 1.62 -38.30 10.85
N PRO A 210 1.06 -38.58 12.05
CA PRO A 210 -0.08 -39.48 12.20
C PRO A 210 -1.37 -39.01 11.52
N LYS A 211 -1.53 -37.72 11.22
CA LYS A 211 -2.77 -37.13 10.65
C LYS A 211 -2.63 -36.64 9.21
N ALA A 212 -1.55 -36.96 8.50
CA ALA A 212 -1.35 -36.59 7.10
C ALA A 212 -2.59 -36.86 6.22
N LEU A 213 -3.24 -38.01 6.41
CA LEU A 213 -4.43 -38.40 5.65
C LEU A 213 -5.57 -37.38 5.76
N PHE A 214 -5.80 -36.78 6.94
CA PHE A 214 -6.85 -35.79 7.14
C PHE A 214 -6.56 -34.49 6.37
N VAL A 215 -5.29 -34.10 6.25
CA VAL A 215 -4.87 -32.94 5.44
C VAL A 215 -5.26 -33.15 3.98
N PHE A 216 -4.85 -34.29 3.39
CA PHE A 216 -5.14 -34.60 1.99
C PHE A 216 -6.63 -34.86 1.70
N MET A 217 -7.37 -35.43 2.65
CA MET A 217 -8.84 -35.51 2.61
C MET A 217 -9.47 -34.11 2.59
N ALA A 218 -9.11 -33.24 3.53
CA ALA A 218 -9.65 -31.89 3.68
C ALA A 218 -9.40 -31.03 2.43
N LEU A 219 -8.17 -31.09 1.92
CA LEU A 219 -7.76 -30.43 0.68
C LEU A 219 -8.59 -30.91 -0.52
N SER A 220 -8.76 -32.23 -0.72
CA SER A 220 -9.58 -32.74 -1.83
C SER A 220 -11.05 -32.33 -1.69
N PHE A 221 -11.65 -32.48 -0.51
CA PHE A 221 -13.07 -32.12 -0.29
C PHE A 221 -13.33 -30.63 -0.57
N ALA A 222 -12.47 -29.73 -0.10
CA ALA A 222 -12.60 -28.30 -0.34
C ALA A 222 -12.40 -27.96 -1.83
N ARG A 223 -11.36 -28.52 -2.47
CA ARG A 223 -11.09 -28.37 -3.90
C ARG A 223 -12.28 -28.83 -4.74
N ASP A 224 -12.82 -30.01 -4.46
CA ASP A 224 -13.92 -30.62 -5.21
C ASP A 224 -15.22 -29.79 -5.11
N GLU A 225 -15.51 -29.20 -3.94
CA GLU A 225 -16.65 -28.29 -3.74
C GLU A 225 -16.46 -26.91 -4.40
N ILE A 226 -15.22 -26.40 -4.48
CA ILE A 226 -14.89 -25.15 -5.20
C ILE A 226 -15.08 -25.35 -6.71
N ILE A 227 -14.48 -26.39 -7.29
CA ILE A 227 -14.62 -26.67 -8.74
C ILE A 227 -16.04 -27.09 -9.12
N TRP A 228 -16.84 -27.58 -8.16
CA TRP A 228 -18.28 -27.77 -8.34
C TRP A 228 -18.98 -26.42 -8.42
N LEU A 229 -18.80 -25.54 -7.42
CA LEU A 229 -19.44 -24.22 -7.42
C LEU A 229 -19.13 -23.43 -8.70
N LEU A 230 -17.84 -23.37 -9.07
CA LEU A 230 -17.33 -22.59 -10.19
C LEU A 230 -18.03 -22.93 -11.51
N ARG A 231 -18.07 -24.21 -11.89
CA ARG A 231 -18.69 -24.64 -13.15
C ARG A 231 -20.21 -24.51 -13.15
N HIS A 232 -20.89 -24.69 -12.01
CA HIS A 232 -22.35 -24.57 -11.94
C HIS A 232 -22.81 -23.10 -11.89
N ALA A 233 -22.02 -22.19 -11.30
CA ALA A 233 -22.34 -20.76 -11.22
C ALA A 233 -22.46 -20.07 -12.58
N ASP A 234 -21.61 -20.47 -13.53
CA ASP A 234 -21.55 -19.89 -14.88
C ASP A 234 -22.46 -20.61 -15.90
N ASN A 235 -22.84 -21.87 -15.65
CA ASN A 235 -23.59 -22.70 -16.61
C ASN A 235 -25.06 -23.00 -16.23
N ILE A 236 -25.51 -22.70 -14.99
CA ILE A 236 -26.89 -22.96 -14.56
C ILE A 236 -27.68 -21.67 -14.39
N GLN A 237 -28.89 -21.64 -14.97
CA GLN A 237 -29.88 -20.58 -14.75
C GLN A 237 -30.32 -20.56 -13.28
N LYS A 238 -30.20 -19.39 -12.66
CA LYS A 238 -30.49 -19.16 -11.24
C LYS A 238 -32.01 -19.10 -10.99
N LYS A 239 -32.48 -19.74 -9.92
CA LYS A 239 -33.86 -19.62 -9.41
C LYS A 239 -33.99 -18.46 -8.40
N SER A 240 -32.94 -18.20 -7.62
CA SER A 240 -32.81 -17.07 -6.69
C SER A 240 -31.54 -16.25 -6.94
N THR A 241 -31.51 -15.00 -6.47
CA THR A 241 -30.35 -14.09 -6.62
C THR A 241 -29.07 -14.64 -5.99
N ASP A 242 -29.17 -15.38 -4.89
CA ASP A 242 -28.05 -15.95 -4.15
C ASP A 242 -27.64 -17.36 -4.62
N ASP A 243 -28.31 -17.91 -5.64
CA ASP A 243 -27.97 -19.23 -6.18
C ASP A 243 -26.55 -19.22 -6.76
N PHE A 244 -25.78 -20.24 -6.40
CA PHE A 244 -24.38 -20.40 -6.80
C PHE A 244 -23.48 -19.18 -6.47
N ILE A 245 -23.86 -18.39 -5.45
CA ILE A 245 -22.99 -17.39 -4.82
C ILE A 245 -22.58 -17.91 -3.43
N ASP A 246 -21.31 -17.76 -3.07
CA ASP A 246 -20.81 -17.98 -1.72
C ASP A 246 -19.85 -16.85 -1.34
N LYS A 247 -20.36 -15.86 -0.61
CA LYS A 247 -19.59 -14.68 -0.18
C LYS A 247 -18.41 -15.03 0.75
N HIS A 248 -18.34 -16.27 1.23
CA HIS A 248 -17.31 -16.76 2.13
C HIS A 248 -16.40 -17.79 1.44
N ILE A 249 -16.26 -17.73 0.11
CA ILE A 249 -15.38 -18.64 -0.64
C ILE A 249 -13.90 -18.40 -0.32
N ALA A 250 -13.52 -17.16 -0.01
CA ALA A 250 -12.16 -16.77 0.36
C ALA A 250 -11.67 -17.51 1.63
N GLU A 251 -12.50 -17.57 2.68
CA GLU A 251 -12.18 -18.32 3.91
C GLU A 251 -11.90 -19.81 3.64
N LEU A 252 -12.63 -20.43 2.71
CA LEU A 252 -12.41 -21.84 2.36
C LEU A 252 -11.07 -22.04 1.63
N ILE A 253 -10.73 -21.15 0.69
CA ILE A 253 -9.47 -21.21 -0.06
C ILE A 253 -8.29 -20.88 0.86
N PHE A 254 -8.41 -19.90 1.74
CA PHE A 254 -7.36 -19.51 2.69
C PHE A 254 -6.94 -20.68 3.59
N TYR A 255 -7.90 -21.42 4.18
CA TYR A 255 -7.55 -22.58 4.99
C TYR A 255 -7.06 -23.79 4.17
N MET A 256 -7.25 -23.83 2.85
CA MET A 256 -6.50 -24.75 1.98
C MET A 256 -5.04 -24.32 1.84
N GLU A 257 -4.74 -23.03 1.65
CA GLU A 257 -3.35 -22.56 1.57
C GLU A 257 -2.59 -22.64 2.90
N GLU A 258 -3.25 -22.46 4.05
CA GLU A 258 -2.68 -22.80 5.38
C GLU A 258 -2.23 -24.27 5.43
N LEU A 259 -3.12 -25.21 5.10
CA LEU A 259 -2.78 -26.64 5.08
C LEU A 259 -1.66 -26.97 4.08
N ARG A 260 -1.64 -26.33 2.91
CA ARG A 260 -0.54 -26.45 1.93
C ARG A 260 0.75 -25.84 2.46
N ALA A 261 0.71 -24.72 3.17
CA ALA A 261 1.86 -24.10 3.81
C ALA A 261 2.43 -24.96 4.94
N HIS A 262 1.59 -25.60 5.76
CA HIS A 262 2.02 -26.53 6.81
C HIS A 262 2.76 -27.74 6.22
N VAL A 263 2.24 -28.35 5.15
CA VAL A 263 2.92 -29.47 4.46
C VAL A 263 4.25 -29.05 3.84
N ARG A 264 4.34 -27.84 3.23
CA ARG A 264 5.61 -27.31 2.71
C ARG A 264 6.62 -27.03 3.83
N LYS A 265 6.19 -26.40 4.93
CA LYS A 265 7.05 -25.94 6.05
C LYS A 265 7.53 -27.10 6.93
N TYR A 266 6.68 -28.10 7.15
CA TYR A 266 6.93 -29.21 8.08
C TYR A 266 7.08 -30.56 7.36
N GLY A 267 7.35 -30.56 6.04
CA GLY A 267 7.62 -31.77 5.25
C GLY A 267 8.59 -32.76 5.92
N PRO A 268 9.74 -32.31 6.49
CA PRO A 268 10.65 -33.19 7.23
C PRO A 268 10.04 -33.92 8.43
N VAL A 269 8.99 -33.38 9.06
CA VAL A 269 8.25 -34.06 10.14
C VAL A 269 7.44 -35.24 9.58
N MET A 270 6.80 -35.04 8.43
CA MET A 270 6.05 -36.08 7.72
C MET A 270 7.00 -37.16 7.18
N GLN A 271 8.10 -36.75 6.54
CA GLN A 271 9.16 -37.64 6.05
C GLN A 271 9.72 -38.51 7.17
N ARG A 272 10.10 -37.91 8.30
CA ARG A 272 10.62 -38.63 9.48
C ARG A 272 9.64 -39.69 9.97
N TYR A 273 8.38 -39.32 10.16
CA TYR A 273 7.33 -40.21 10.64
C TYR A 273 7.11 -41.40 9.69
N TYR A 274 6.97 -41.15 8.39
CA TYR A 274 6.69 -42.22 7.42
C TYR A 274 7.91 -43.07 7.05
N VAL A 275 9.14 -42.54 7.13
CA VAL A 275 10.37 -43.35 7.07
C VAL A 275 10.43 -44.35 8.23
N GLN A 276 10.03 -43.96 9.45
CA GLN A 276 9.92 -44.87 10.59
C GLN A 276 8.79 -45.90 10.42
N TYR A 277 7.66 -45.49 9.83
CA TYR A 277 6.52 -46.38 9.57
C TYR A 277 6.87 -47.47 8.53
N LEU A 278 7.50 -47.07 7.42
CA LEU A 278 7.95 -47.94 6.34
C LEU A 278 8.98 -48.97 6.83
N SER A 279 10.06 -48.49 7.45
CA SER A 279 11.17 -49.34 7.92
C SER A 279 10.82 -50.22 9.12
N GLY A 280 9.91 -49.77 10.00
CA GLY A 280 9.60 -50.44 11.26
C GLY A 280 8.35 -51.33 11.24
N PHE A 281 7.24 -50.86 10.66
CA PHE A 281 5.95 -51.57 10.69
C PHE A 281 5.65 -52.21 9.33
N ASP A 282 5.61 -51.42 8.27
CA ASP A 282 5.15 -51.88 6.94
C ASP A 282 6.05 -53.00 6.41
N ALA A 283 7.37 -52.86 6.55
CA ALA A 283 8.33 -53.88 6.15
C ALA A 283 8.13 -55.24 6.85
N VAL A 284 7.77 -55.23 8.14
CA VAL A 284 7.54 -56.45 8.93
C VAL A 284 6.26 -57.14 8.47
N VAL A 285 5.16 -56.40 8.39
CA VAL A 285 3.84 -56.96 8.06
C VAL A 285 3.77 -57.38 6.58
N LEU A 286 4.41 -56.65 5.66
CA LEU A 286 4.51 -57.07 4.27
C LEU A 286 5.36 -58.34 4.14
N ASN A 287 6.51 -58.42 4.81
CA ASN A 287 7.33 -59.63 4.77
C ASN A 287 6.58 -60.84 5.35
N GLU A 288 5.88 -60.69 6.47
CA GLU A 288 5.04 -61.75 7.03
C GLU A 288 3.99 -62.23 6.01
N LEU A 289 3.30 -61.32 5.32
CA LEU A 289 2.32 -61.70 4.29
C LEU A 289 3.00 -62.44 3.12
N VAL A 290 4.12 -61.91 2.61
CA VAL A 290 4.86 -62.49 1.46
C VAL A 290 5.39 -63.90 1.78
N GLN A 291 5.93 -64.14 2.97
CA GLN A 291 6.42 -65.48 3.38
C GLN A 291 5.29 -66.51 3.54
N ASN A 292 4.03 -66.06 3.68
CA ASN A 292 2.85 -66.93 3.76
C ASN A 292 2.21 -67.24 2.38
N LEU A 293 2.76 -66.74 1.26
CA LEU A 293 2.28 -67.07 -0.08
C LEU A 293 2.77 -68.45 -0.52
N SER A 294 1.83 -69.40 -0.71
CA SER A 294 2.15 -70.79 -1.06
C SER A 294 2.65 -71.00 -2.49
N VAL A 295 2.33 -70.06 -3.40
CA VAL A 295 2.76 -70.06 -4.80
C VAL A 295 3.00 -68.60 -5.22
N CYS A 296 4.19 -68.34 -5.79
CA CYS A 296 4.55 -67.05 -6.40
C CYS A 296 5.59 -67.34 -7.50
N PRO A 297 5.46 -66.79 -8.72
CA PRO A 297 6.53 -66.87 -9.72
C PRO A 297 7.70 -65.95 -9.37
N GLU A 298 8.78 -66.07 -10.15
CA GLU A 298 10.05 -65.39 -9.90
C GLU A 298 9.94 -63.86 -10.03
N ASP A 299 9.29 -63.35 -11.08
CA ASP A 299 9.13 -61.91 -11.32
C ASP A 299 8.37 -61.20 -10.17
N GLU A 300 7.21 -61.73 -9.76
CA GLU A 300 6.45 -61.21 -8.63
C GLU A 300 7.22 -61.32 -7.30
N SER A 301 8.00 -62.38 -7.11
CA SER A 301 8.84 -62.59 -5.92
C SER A 301 10.01 -61.60 -5.85
N ILE A 302 10.63 -61.28 -6.99
CA ILE A 302 11.67 -60.25 -7.11
C ILE A 302 11.09 -58.88 -6.75
N ILE A 303 9.90 -58.54 -7.26
CA ILE A 303 9.23 -57.27 -6.94
C ILE A 303 8.89 -57.18 -5.45
N MET A 304 8.25 -58.20 -4.87
CA MET A 304 7.84 -58.17 -3.45
C MET A 304 9.02 -58.16 -2.48
N SER A 305 10.10 -58.90 -2.78
CA SER A 305 11.33 -58.84 -1.97
C SER A 305 12.06 -57.49 -2.12
N SER A 306 12.05 -56.89 -3.31
CA SER A 306 12.55 -55.53 -3.55
C SER A 306 11.83 -54.48 -2.68
N PHE A 307 10.51 -54.60 -2.48
CA PHE A 307 9.77 -53.72 -1.57
C PHE A 307 10.26 -53.81 -0.12
N VAL A 308 10.43 -55.02 0.42
CA VAL A 308 10.91 -55.24 1.80
C VAL A 308 12.35 -54.74 1.96
N ASN A 309 13.23 -55.03 1.00
CA ASN A 309 14.62 -54.54 0.98
C ASN A 309 14.68 -53.00 0.92
N THR A 310 13.83 -52.39 0.09
CA THR A 310 13.75 -50.93 -0.03
C THR A 310 13.33 -50.31 1.29
N MET A 311 12.23 -50.77 1.89
CA MET A 311 11.71 -50.21 3.15
C MET A 311 12.65 -50.40 4.34
N THR A 312 13.24 -51.59 4.50
CA THR A 312 14.19 -51.88 5.60
C THR A 312 15.53 -51.15 5.49
N SER A 313 15.88 -50.64 4.29
CA SER A 313 17.08 -49.81 4.14
C SER A 313 16.91 -48.39 4.70
N LEU A 314 15.67 -47.90 4.79
CA LEU A 314 15.36 -46.52 5.17
C LEU A 314 15.70 -46.20 6.64
N ARG A 315 16.26 -45.02 6.89
CA ARG A 315 16.62 -44.56 8.24
C ARG A 315 16.28 -43.08 8.44
N VAL A 316 15.85 -42.73 9.64
CA VAL A 316 15.61 -41.34 10.08
C VAL A 316 16.77 -40.41 9.77
N LYS A 317 18.02 -40.90 9.88
CA LYS A 317 19.22 -40.12 9.56
C LYS A 317 19.20 -39.54 8.13
N GLN A 318 18.64 -40.25 7.14
CA GLN A 318 18.55 -39.74 5.77
C GLN A 318 17.66 -38.48 5.68
N VAL A 319 16.63 -38.38 6.53
CA VAL A 319 15.79 -37.18 6.65
C VAL A 319 16.51 -36.05 7.40
N GLU A 320 17.37 -36.39 8.36
CA GLU A 320 18.20 -35.43 9.11
C GLU A 320 19.36 -34.87 8.27
N ASP A 321 19.95 -35.70 7.40
CA ASP A 321 20.98 -35.33 6.42
C ASP A 321 20.38 -34.66 5.15
N GLY A 322 19.05 -34.67 4.99
CA GLY A 322 18.35 -33.97 3.91
C GLY A 322 18.34 -34.68 2.55
N GLU A 323 18.41 -36.03 2.53
CA GLU A 323 18.44 -36.82 1.30
C GLU A 323 17.16 -36.67 0.45
N VAL A 324 17.34 -36.66 -0.88
CA VAL A 324 16.23 -36.67 -1.85
C VAL A 324 15.84 -38.12 -2.14
N PHE A 325 14.77 -38.57 -1.48
CA PHE A 325 14.17 -39.89 -1.71
C PHE A 325 13.50 -39.98 -3.09
N ASP A 326 13.51 -41.18 -3.68
CA ASP A 326 12.79 -41.49 -4.92
C ASP A 326 12.17 -42.89 -4.85
N PHE A 327 10.84 -42.96 -4.72
CA PHE A 327 10.09 -44.21 -4.73
C PHE A 327 9.29 -44.40 -6.03
N ARG A 328 9.59 -43.66 -7.11
CA ARG A 328 8.90 -43.80 -8.41
C ARG A 328 9.01 -45.21 -8.97
N GLY A 329 10.17 -45.86 -8.83
CA GLY A 329 10.37 -47.27 -9.17
C GLY A 329 9.41 -48.18 -8.39
N MET A 330 9.49 -48.16 -7.05
CA MET A 330 8.63 -48.94 -6.15
C MET A 330 7.13 -48.74 -6.43
N ARG A 331 6.68 -47.52 -6.73
CA ARG A 331 5.28 -47.23 -7.09
C ARG A 331 4.89 -47.82 -8.44
N LEU A 332 5.76 -47.74 -9.45
CA LEU A 332 5.53 -48.34 -10.76
C LEU A 332 5.59 -49.86 -10.72
N ASP A 333 6.46 -50.45 -9.88
CA ASP A 333 6.54 -51.89 -9.67
C ASP A 333 5.31 -52.44 -8.93
N TRP A 334 4.70 -51.67 -8.02
CA TRP A 334 3.38 -52.03 -7.48
C TRP A 334 2.29 -52.02 -8.56
N PHE A 335 2.34 -51.09 -9.51
CA PHE A 335 1.41 -51.06 -10.65
C PHE A 335 1.67 -52.21 -11.64
N ARG A 336 2.94 -52.60 -11.88
CA ARG A 336 3.31 -53.83 -12.63
C ARG A 336 2.77 -55.08 -11.95
N LEU A 337 3.00 -55.22 -10.64
CA LEU A 337 2.52 -56.36 -9.85
C LEU A 337 0.98 -56.44 -9.85
N GLN A 338 0.28 -55.30 -9.75
CA GLN A 338 -1.17 -55.24 -9.96
C GLN A 338 -1.55 -55.81 -11.34
N ALA A 339 -0.87 -55.42 -12.42
CA ALA A 339 -1.18 -55.94 -13.75
C ALA A 339 -0.95 -57.47 -13.84
N TYR A 340 0.21 -57.97 -13.40
CA TYR A 340 0.55 -59.40 -13.44
C TYR A 340 -0.43 -60.26 -12.64
N THR A 341 -0.83 -59.81 -11.45
CA THR A 341 -1.70 -60.56 -10.52
C THR A 341 -3.21 -60.36 -10.77
N SER A 342 -3.60 -59.50 -11.72
CA SER A 342 -5.01 -59.23 -12.05
C SER A 342 -5.50 -59.85 -13.36
N VAL A 343 -4.63 -60.41 -14.21
CA VAL A 343 -5.08 -61.13 -15.41
C VAL A 343 -5.71 -62.48 -15.06
N SER A 344 -6.64 -62.94 -15.87
CA SER A 344 -7.22 -64.27 -15.68
C SER A 344 -6.16 -65.37 -15.78
N LYS A 345 -6.23 -66.34 -14.85
CA LYS A 345 -5.26 -67.45 -14.71
C LYS A 345 -3.83 -67.01 -14.34
N ALA A 346 -3.65 -65.83 -13.75
CA ALA A 346 -2.41 -65.50 -13.05
C ALA A 346 -2.07 -66.56 -11.99
N SER A 347 -0.78 -66.85 -11.81
CA SER A 347 -0.30 -67.85 -10.82
C SER A 347 -0.53 -67.39 -9.38
N LEU A 348 -0.43 -66.07 -9.16
CA LEU A 348 -0.78 -65.37 -7.92
C LEU A 348 -1.96 -64.43 -8.21
N GLY A 349 -3.17 -64.79 -7.76
CA GLY A 349 -4.40 -64.04 -8.05
C GLY A 349 -4.74 -62.98 -6.99
N ILE A 350 -4.71 -61.69 -7.35
CA ILE A 350 -5.01 -60.59 -6.40
C ILE A 350 -6.49 -60.56 -5.96
N SER A 351 -7.37 -61.22 -6.71
CA SER A 351 -8.77 -61.44 -6.33
C SER A 351 -8.92 -62.22 -5.02
N ASP A 352 -7.95 -63.09 -4.75
CA ASP A 352 -7.94 -64.05 -3.65
C ASP A 352 -7.05 -63.52 -2.51
N HIS A 353 -6.01 -62.76 -2.85
CA HIS A 353 -5.09 -62.08 -1.92
C HIS A 353 -5.43 -60.59 -1.71
N ARG A 354 -6.71 -60.24 -1.55
CA ARG A 354 -7.20 -58.84 -1.45
C ARG A 354 -6.48 -57.97 -0.40
N GLU A 355 -6.08 -58.57 0.71
CA GLU A 355 -5.40 -57.84 1.80
C GLU A 355 -3.97 -57.41 1.43
N LEU A 356 -3.28 -58.12 0.54
CA LEU A 356 -2.02 -57.65 -0.05
C LEU A 356 -2.24 -56.34 -0.82
N GLY A 357 -3.30 -56.26 -1.62
CA GLY A 357 -3.65 -55.05 -2.37
C GLY A 357 -3.92 -53.84 -1.47
N LYS A 358 -4.76 -54.01 -0.44
CA LYS A 358 -5.04 -52.96 0.57
C LYS A 358 -3.78 -52.51 1.33
N MET A 359 -2.96 -53.46 1.75
CA MET A 359 -1.71 -53.20 2.47
C MET A 359 -0.74 -52.43 1.58
N MET A 360 -0.48 -52.89 0.36
CA MET A 360 0.36 -52.19 -0.61
C MET A 360 -0.20 -50.80 -0.96
N ASN A 361 -1.51 -50.62 -1.10
CA ASN A 361 -2.09 -49.28 -1.30
C ASN A 361 -1.87 -48.31 -0.11
N THR A 362 -1.67 -48.85 1.10
CA THR A 362 -1.32 -48.08 2.30
C THR A 362 0.16 -47.74 2.32
N ILE A 363 1.04 -48.72 2.06
CA ILE A 363 2.50 -48.55 1.91
C ILE A 363 2.84 -47.54 0.81
N ILE A 364 2.14 -47.63 -0.32
CA ILE A 364 2.32 -46.78 -1.52
C ILE A 364 1.53 -45.45 -1.38
N PHE A 365 0.88 -45.20 -0.23
CA PHE A 365 0.60 -43.85 0.29
C PHE A 365 1.72 -43.38 1.22
N HIS A 366 2.23 -44.21 2.14
CA HIS A 366 3.35 -43.87 3.03
C HIS A 366 4.62 -43.42 2.26
N THR A 367 4.96 -44.07 1.14
CA THR A 367 6.07 -43.59 0.28
C THR A 367 5.81 -42.19 -0.26
N LYS A 368 4.58 -41.89 -0.75
CA LYS A 368 4.21 -40.54 -1.21
C LYS A 368 4.30 -39.47 -0.11
N MET A 369 4.26 -39.85 1.17
CA MET A 369 4.46 -38.94 2.30
C MET A 369 5.95 -38.63 2.57
N VAL A 370 6.87 -39.31 1.88
CA VAL A 370 8.32 -39.08 1.97
C VAL A 370 8.84 -38.30 0.75
N ASP A 371 8.52 -38.71 -0.48
CA ASP A 371 9.03 -38.07 -1.71
C ASP A 371 7.99 -37.19 -2.46
N SER A 372 6.74 -37.66 -2.59
CA SER A 372 5.70 -37.01 -3.39
C SER A 372 4.85 -35.95 -2.63
N LEU A 373 5.34 -35.33 -1.55
CA LEU A 373 4.53 -34.34 -0.80
C LEU A 373 4.05 -33.16 -1.67
N VAL A 374 4.92 -32.63 -2.55
CA VAL A 374 4.57 -31.53 -3.47
C VAL A 374 3.55 -31.97 -4.53
N GLU A 375 3.75 -33.17 -5.10
CA GLU A 375 2.84 -33.80 -6.07
C GLU A 375 1.45 -34.03 -5.45
N MET A 376 1.40 -34.54 -4.22
CA MET A 376 0.15 -34.76 -3.47
C MET A 376 -0.62 -33.46 -3.23
N LEU A 377 0.07 -32.34 -2.95
CA LEU A 377 -0.58 -31.04 -2.83
C LEU A 377 -1.23 -30.58 -4.15
N VAL A 378 -0.61 -30.87 -5.30
CA VAL A 378 -1.23 -30.63 -6.63
C VAL A 378 -2.43 -31.56 -6.83
N GLU A 379 -2.27 -32.87 -6.60
CA GLU A 379 -3.31 -33.89 -6.79
C GLU A 379 -4.58 -33.57 -5.97
N THR A 380 -4.44 -33.17 -4.71
CA THR A 380 -5.57 -32.86 -3.82
C THR A 380 -6.11 -31.45 -3.95
N SER A 381 -5.25 -30.44 -4.17
CA SER A 381 -5.62 -29.03 -3.97
C SER A 381 -5.25 -28.07 -5.09
N ASP A 382 -4.84 -28.57 -6.26
CA ASP A 382 -4.75 -27.70 -7.43
C ASP A 382 -6.09 -27.01 -7.74
N LEU A 383 -5.98 -25.71 -8.04
CA LEU A 383 -7.04 -24.77 -8.38
C LEU A 383 -6.63 -23.87 -9.57
N SER A 384 -5.66 -24.30 -10.37
CA SER A 384 -5.26 -23.73 -11.68
C SER A 384 -6.46 -23.39 -12.59
N ILE A 385 -7.57 -24.11 -12.44
CA ILE A 385 -8.86 -23.89 -13.09
C ILE A 385 -9.35 -22.43 -13.05
N PHE A 386 -8.97 -21.64 -12.04
CA PHE A 386 -9.30 -20.21 -11.97
C PHE A 386 -8.66 -19.37 -13.09
N CYS A 387 -7.62 -19.84 -13.77
CA CYS A 387 -7.10 -19.22 -15.00
C CYS A 387 -8.20 -19.14 -16.08
N PHE A 388 -8.86 -20.27 -16.32
CA PHE A 388 -9.93 -20.41 -17.32
C PHE A 388 -11.28 -19.80 -16.86
N TYR A 389 -11.42 -19.51 -15.56
CA TYR A 389 -12.59 -18.86 -14.96
C TYR A 389 -12.25 -17.46 -14.38
N SER A 390 -11.29 -16.75 -14.98
CA SER A 390 -10.74 -15.53 -14.38
C SER A 390 -11.77 -14.43 -14.10
N ARG A 391 -12.85 -14.32 -14.89
CA ARG A 391 -13.98 -13.41 -14.58
C ARG A 391 -14.69 -13.73 -13.25
N ALA A 392 -14.83 -15.01 -12.91
CA ALA A 392 -15.40 -15.43 -11.63
C ALA A 392 -14.37 -15.23 -10.50
N PHE A 393 -13.09 -15.48 -10.77
CA PHE A 393 -11.97 -15.29 -9.84
C PHE A 393 -11.83 -13.83 -9.39
N GLU A 394 -11.77 -12.89 -10.33
CA GLU A 394 -11.72 -11.43 -10.10
C GLU A 394 -12.96 -10.95 -9.32
N LYS A 395 -14.15 -11.45 -9.65
CA LYS A 395 -15.40 -11.13 -8.95
C LYS A 395 -15.45 -11.68 -7.51
N MET A 396 -14.91 -12.86 -7.27
CA MET A 396 -14.81 -13.43 -5.92
C MET A 396 -13.81 -12.63 -5.05
N PHE A 397 -12.75 -12.10 -5.65
CA PHE A 397 -11.81 -11.19 -4.99
C PHE A 397 -12.45 -9.83 -4.62
N GLN A 398 -13.19 -9.21 -5.54
CA GLN A 398 -13.93 -7.96 -5.26
C GLN A 398 -14.90 -8.13 -4.09
N GLN A 399 -15.71 -9.20 -4.12
CA GLN A 399 -16.63 -9.55 -3.03
C GLN A 399 -15.93 -9.88 -1.69
N CYS A 400 -14.67 -10.28 -1.74
CA CYS A 400 -13.84 -10.50 -0.55
C CYS A 400 -13.38 -9.16 0.07
N LEU A 401 -12.91 -8.21 -0.74
CA LEU A 401 -12.50 -6.87 -0.27
C LEU A 401 -13.68 -6.01 0.23
N GLU A 402 -14.85 -6.15 -0.37
CA GLU A 402 -16.09 -5.44 0.05
C GLU A 402 -16.59 -5.85 1.45
N LEU A 403 -16.18 -7.02 1.96
CA LEU A 403 -16.71 -7.60 3.20
C LEU A 403 -15.59 -7.73 4.26
N PRO A 404 -15.55 -6.86 5.29
CA PRO A 404 -14.46 -6.83 6.28
C PRO A 404 -14.13 -8.17 6.96
N SER A 405 -15.14 -9.01 7.22
CA SER A 405 -14.96 -10.35 7.82
C SER A 405 -14.47 -11.42 6.83
N GLN A 406 -14.21 -11.06 5.58
CA GLN A 406 -13.60 -11.90 4.56
C GLN A 406 -12.36 -11.26 3.93
N SER A 407 -12.21 -9.93 3.94
CA SER A 407 -10.99 -9.24 3.46
C SER A 407 -9.73 -9.73 4.18
N ARG A 408 -9.87 -10.23 5.42
CA ARG A 408 -8.88 -11.04 6.17
C ARG A 408 -8.18 -12.12 5.35
N TYR A 409 -8.92 -12.74 4.43
CA TYR A 409 -8.51 -13.91 3.66
C TYR A 409 -8.11 -13.55 2.21
N SER A 410 -8.12 -12.27 1.83
CA SER A 410 -7.89 -11.80 0.44
C SER A 410 -6.55 -12.24 -0.17
N ILE A 411 -5.52 -12.50 0.64
CA ILE A 411 -4.22 -13.02 0.23
C ILE A 411 -4.30 -14.40 -0.46
N CYS A 412 -5.41 -15.14 -0.27
CA CYS A 412 -5.62 -16.41 -0.97
C CYS A 412 -5.73 -16.24 -2.49
N PHE A 413 -6.16 -15.07 -3.00
CA PHE A 413 -6.28 -14.83 -4.44
C PHE A 413 -4.90 -14.65 -5.12
N PRO A 414 -3.98 -13.80 -4.62
CA PRO A 414 -2.57 -13.82 -5.02
C PRO A 414 -1.91 -15.20 -4.91
N LEU A 415 -2.14 -15.93 -3.81
CA LEU A 415 -1.53 -17.26 -3.59
C LEU A 415 -2.01 -18.29 -4.62
N LEU A 416 -3.29 -18.25 -5.03
CA LEU A 416 -3.81 -19.12 -6.08
C LEU A 416 -3.17 -18.88 -7.47
N CYS A 417 -2.58 -17.71 -7.73
CA CYS A 417 -1.82 -17.49 -8.97
C CYS A 417 -0.61 -18.43 -9.07
N THR A 418 -0.03 -18.87 -7.93
CA THR A 418 1.06 -19.87 -7.92
C THR A 418 0.64 -21.22 -8.52
N HIS A 419 -0.66 -21.52 -8.59
CA HIS A 419 -1.16 -22.81 -9.08
C HIS A 419 -1.19 -22.88 -10.62
N PHE A 420 -1.16 -21.75 -11.32
CA PHE A 420 -1.50 -21.67 -12.75
C PHE A 420 -0.56 -22.51 -13.63
N MET A 421 0.69 -22.71 -13.25
CA MET A 421 1.63 -23.58 -13.98
C MET A 421 1.24 -25.07 -13.95
N SER A 422 0.36 -25.49 -13.02
CA SER A 422 -0.04 -26.88 -12.82
C SER A 422 -1.04 -27.41 -13.85
N CYS A 423 -1.69 -26.54 -14.65
CA CYS A 423 -2.56 -26.99 -15.75
C CYS A 423 -1.82 -27.18 -17.08
N THR A 424 -0.59 -26.68 -17.21
CA THR A 424 0.17 -26.77 -18.46
C THR A 424 0.72 -28.17 -18.70
N HIS A 425 0.76 -28.63 -19.95
CA HIS A 425 1.28 -29.96 -20.33
C HIS A 425 2.45 -29.82 -21.30
N GLU A 426 3.41 -30.75 -21.25
CA GLU A 426 4.60 -30.75 -22.13
C GLU A 426 4.27 -30.86 -23.62
N LEU A 427 3.08 -31.39 -23.94
CA LEU A 427 2.55 -31.52 -25.30
C LEU A 427 1.78 -30.26 -25.80
N CYS A 428 1.70 -29.19 -25.00
CA CYS A 428 1.19 -27.89 -25.44
C CYS A 428 2.02 -26.74 -24.82
N PRO A 429 3.30 -26.58 -25.21
CA PRO A 429 4.15 -25.50 -24.72
C PRO A 429 3.68 -24.10 -25.17
N GLU A 430 2.81 -24.01 -26.18
CA GLU A 430 2.32 -22.76 -26.76
C GLU A 430 1.48 -21.94 -25.77
N GLU A 431 0.61 -22.58 -24.98
CA GLU A 431 -0.23 -21.89 -23.99
C GLU A 431 0.53 -21.51 -22.71
N ARG A 432 1.66 -22.19 -22.42
CA ARG A 432 2.36 -22.10 -21.12
C ARG A 432 2.78 -20.68 -20.77
N HIS A 433 3.33 -19.93 -21.74
CA HIS A 433 3.75 -18.55 -21.52
C HIS A 433 2.56 -17.62 -21.29
N HIS A 434 1.47 -17.79 -22.05
CA HIS A 434 0.24 -17.00 -21.88
C HIS A 434 -0.41 -17.21 -20.50
N ILE A 435 -0.45 -18.46 -20.03
CA ILE A 435 -0.91 -18.81 -18.67
C ILE A 435 0.04 -18.23 -17.61
N GLY A 436 1.35 -18.20 -17.91
CA GLY A 436 2.38 -17.53 -17.11
C GLY A 436 2.11 -16.05 -16.93
N ASP A 437 2.06 -15.28 -18.01
CA ASP A 437 1.79 -13.84 -18.01
C ASP A 437 0.45 -13.51 -17.32
N ARG A 438 -0.59 -14.34 -17.55
CA ARG A 438 -1.89 -14.17 -16.88
C ARG A 438 -1.80 -14.39 -15.37
N SER A 439 -0.96 -15.31 -14.89
CA SER A 439 -0.73 -15.53 -13.46
C SER A 439 0.00 -14.35 -12.80
N LEU A 440 1.02 -13.78 -13.46
CA LEU A 440 1.75 -12.59 -13.00
C LEU A 440 0.84 -11.36 -12.96
N SER A 441 0.09 -11.14 -14.04
CA SER A 441 -0.86 -10.03 -14.19
C SER A 441 -1.92 -10.02 -13.09
N LEU A 442 -2.51 -11.17 -12.79
CA LEU A 442 -3.51 -11.31 -11.73
C LEU A 442 -2.90 -11.15 -10.33
N CYS A 443 -1.74 -11.74 -10.06
CA CYS A 443 -1.07 -11.60 -8.77
C CYS A 443 -0.76 -10.13 -8.46
N ASN A 444 -0.18 -9.40 -9.42
CA ASN A 444 0.09 -7.98 -9.30
C ASN A 444 -1.19 -7.17 -9.04
N MET A 445 -2.26 -7.41 -9.81
CA MET A 445 -3.53 -6.69 -9.68
C MET A 445 -4.17 -6.90 -8.30
N PHE A 446 -4.19 -8.14 -7.79
CA PHE A 446 -4.76 -8.43 -6.48
C PHE A 446 -3.99 -7.73 -5.34
N LEU A 447 -2.64 -7.74 -5.39
CA LEU A 447 -1.81 -7.09 -4.36
C LEU A 447 -1.94 -5.56 -4.40
N ASP A 448 -1.99 -4.98 -5.61
CA ASP A 448 -2.21 -3.56 -5.82
C ASP A 448 -3.60 -3.10 -5.32
N GLU A 449 -4.68 -3.84 -5.59
CA GLU A 449 -6.02 -3.52 -5.06
C GLU A 449 -6.14 -3.74 -3.55
N MET A 450 -5.48 -4.76 -2.98
CA MET A 450 -5.38 -4.91 -1.51
C MET A 450 -4.70 -3.69 -0.87
N ALA A 451 -3.57 -3.23 -1.43
CA ALA A 451 -2.85 -2.06 -0.96
C ALA A 451 -3.67 -0.75 -1.14
N LYS A 452 -4.31 -0.56 -2.29
CA LYS A 452 -5.22 0.57 -2.56
C LYS A 452 -6.35 0.66 -1.54
N GLN A 453 -6.95 -0.47 -1.17
CA GLN A 453 -8.07 -0.51 -0.24
C GLN A 453 -7.63 -0.26 1.21
N ALA A 454 -6.50 -0.81 1.64
CA ALA A 454 -5.91 -0.46 2.94
C ALA A 454 -5.56 1.03 3.03
N ARG A 455 -4.91 1.58 1.99
CA ARG A 455 -4.63 3.02 1.83
C ARG A 455 -5.91 3.88 1.88
N ASN A 456 -7.02 3.43 1.29
CA ASN A 456 -8.30 4.14 1.36
C ASN A 456 -8.81 4.21 2.81
N LEU A 457 -8.92 3.06 3.48
CA LEU A 457 -9.34 2.98 4.89
C LEU A 457 -8.47 3.83 5.82
N ILE A 458 -7.15 3.86 5.58
CA ILE A 458 -6.21 4.73 6.30
C ILE A 458 -6.51 6.21 6.06
N THR A 459 -6.83 6.60 4.82
CA THR A 459 -7.17 7.99 4.48
C THR A 459 -8.47 8.44 5.17
N ASP A 460 -9.46 7.54 5.25
CA ASP A 460 -10.72 7.79 5.94
C ASP A 460 -10.49 7.96 7.45
N ILE A 461 -9.68 7.08 8.07
CA ILE A 461 -9.28 7.21 9.49
C ILE A 461 -8.50 8.50 9.73
N CYS A 462 -7.54 8.87 8.88
CA CYS A 462 -6.84 10.14 8.96
C CYS A 462 -7.81 11.34 8.89
N THR A 463 -8.82 11.28 8.03
CA THR A 463 -9.83 12.34 7.89
C THR A 463 -10.70 12.46 9.15
N GLU A 464 -11.08 11.33 9.75
CA GLU A 464 -11.80 11.31 11.04
C GLU A 464 -10.91 11.88 12.17
N GLN A 465 -9.63 11.53 12.22
CA GLN A 465 -8.68 12.02 13.23
C GLN A 465 -8.29 13.50 13.05
N CYS A 466 -8.20 14.01 11.83
CA CYS A 466 -8.10 15.46 11.56
C CYS A 466 -9.35 16.18 12.09
N THR A 467 -10.54 15.61 11.90
CA THR A 467 -11.81 16.17 12.40
C THR A 467 -11.88 16.18 13.93
N LEU A 468 -11.28 15.19 14.61
CA LEU A 468 -11.13 15.21 16.07
C LEU A 468 -10.08 16.23 16.54
N SER A 469 -9.00 16.42 15.76
CA SER A 469 -7.92 17.37 16.07
C SER A 469 -8.35 18.83 15.89
N ASP A 470 -9.15 19.14 14.85
CA ASP A 470 -9.75 20.47 14.62
C ASP A 470 -10.56 20.95 15.84
N GLN A 471 -11.34 20.05 16.45
CA GLN A 471 -12.17 20.36 17.62
C GLN A 471 -11.37 20.77 18.87
N LEU A 472 -10.06 20.49 18.90
CA LEU A 472 -9.16 20.91 19.97
C LEU A 472 -8.59 22.32 19.75
N LEU A 473 -8.76 22.91 18.57
CA LEU A 473 -8.18 24.23 18.25
C LEU A 473 -8.84 25.37 19.06
N PRO A 474 -8.08 26.42 19.45
CA PRO A 474 -8.58 27.52 20.29
C PRO A 474 -9.85 28.21 19.78
N LYS A 475 -10.06 28.23 18.45
CA LYS A 475 -11.26 28.79 17.79
C LYS A 475 -12.58 28.22 18.33
N HIS A 476 -12.60 26.98 18.81
CA HIS A 476 -13.80 26.34 19.35
C HIS A 476 -14.17 26.84 20.77
N CYS A 477 -13.22 27.45 21.50
CA CYS A 477 -13.42 27.92 22.87
C CYS A 477 -14.12 29.29 22.99
N ALA A 478 -14.24 30.05 21.90
CA ALA A 478 -14.77 31.43 21.91
C ALA A 478 -16.18 31.55 22.54
N LYS A 479 -17.07 30.56 22.28
CA LYS A 479 -18.42 30.51 22.85
C LYS A 479 -18.40 30.38 24.38
N THR A 480 -17.47 29.58 24.92
CA THR A 480 -17.27 29.38 26.36
C THR A 480 -16.80 30.66 27.04
N ILE A 481 -15.85 31.36 26.43
CA ILE A 481 -15.31 32.64 26.92
C ILE A 481 -16.43 33.71 26.93
N SER A 482 -17.16 33.86 25.84
CA SER A 482 -18.30 34.79 25.73
C SER A 482 -19.37 34.53 26.80
N GLN A 483 -19.72 33.27 27.05
CA GLN A 483 -20.66 32.92 28.12
C GLN A 483 -20.11 33.19 29.53
N ALA A 484 -18.81 32.99 29.77
CA ALA A 484 -18.18 33.25 31.06
C ALA A 484 -18.11 34.75 31.38
N VAL A 485 -17.82 35.59 30.37
CA VAL A 485 -17.83 37.06 30.49
C VAL A 485 -19.26 37.56 30.73
N ASN A 486 -20.21 37.19 29.87
CA ASN A 486 -21.60 37.67 29.95
C ASN A 486 -22.36 37.18 31.20
N LYS A 487 -21.93 36.09 31.85
CA LYS A 487 -22.48 35.68 33.16
C LYS A 487 -22.15 36.65 34.30
N LYS A 488 -21.14 37.52 34.16
CA LYS A 488 -20.78 38.52 35.19
C LYS A 488 -21.66 39.78 35.19
N SER A 489 -22.39 40.08 34.10
CA SER A 489 -23.17 41.33 33.95
C SER A 489 -24.66 41.26 34.34
N LYS A 490 -25.16 40.08 34.75
CA LYS A 490 -26.48 39.84 35.39
C LYS A 490 -27.72 40.55 34.81
N LYS A 491 -28.42 39.87 33.89
CA LYS A 491 -29.84 39.47 34.11
C LYS A 491 -30.26 38.36 33.15
N GLN A 492 -31.25 37.55 33.54
CA GLN A 492 -31.81 36.50 32.69
C GLN A 492 -32.86 37.05 31.73
N THR A 493 -32.64 36.87 30.43
CA THR A 493 -33.70 36.58 29.45
C THR A 493 -33.20 35.43 28.57
N GLY A 494 -33.86 34.27 28.65
CA GLY A 494 -33.35 33.05 28.07
C GLY A 494 -33.76 32.84 26.61
N LYS A 495 -32.80 32.66 25.70
CA LYS A 495 -33.01 31.89 24.47
C LYS A 495 -32.65 30.42 24.72
N LYS A 496 -33.65 29.59 25.02
CA LYS A 496 -33.56 28.15 24.71
C LYS A 496 -33.53 28.03 23.18
N GLY A 497 -32.59 27.29 22.59
CA GLY A 497 -32.62 27.05 21.15
C GLY A 497 -31.34 26.49 20.52
N GLU A 498 -30.16 26.78 21.06
CA GLU A 498 -28.91 26.20 20.55
C GLU A 498 -28.52 24.93 21.32
N PRO A 499 -28.10 23.84 20.63
CA PRO A 499 -27.52 22.69 21.31
C PRO A 499 -26.20 23.06 21.98
N GLU A 500 -25.96 22.46 23.15
CA GLU A 500 -24.66 22.53 23.81
C GLU A 500 -23.68 21.67 23.00
N ARG A 501 -22.55 22.26 22.57
CA ARG A 501 -21.56 21.56 21.74
C ARG A 501 -20.90 20.49 22.60
N GLU A 502 -20.93 19.23 22.16
CA GLU A 502 -20.31 18.13 22.91
C GLU A 502 -18.81 18.39 23.09
N LYS A 503 -18.26 17.88 24.20
CA LYS A 503 -16.85 18.08 24.54
C LYS A 503 -16.00 16.99 23.86
N PRO A 504 -14.82 17.32 23.31
CA PRO A 504 -13.87 16.31 22.86
C PRO A 504 -13.59 15.27 23.95
N GLY A 505 -13.57 14.00 23.56
CA GLY A 505 -13.50 12.85 24.45
C GLY A 505 -14.85 12.17 24.71
N VAL A 506 -16.00 12.82 24.40
CA VAL A 506 -17.35 12.22 24.57
C VAL A 506 -17.61 11.13 23.53
N GLU A 507 -17.13 11.30 22.30
CA GLU A 507 -17.19 10.30 21.23
C GLU A 507 -16.49 8.98 21.61
N SER A 508 -15.45 9.06 22.45
CA SER A 508 -14.70 7.93 22.99
C SER A 508 -15.38 7.25 24.19
N MET A 509 -16.42 7.84 24.79
CA MET A 509 -17.13 7.29 25.97
C MET A 509 -18.12 6.17 25.59
N ARG A 510 -17.58 5.07 25.05
CA ARG A 510 -18.36 3.93 24.56
C ARG A 510 -19.19 3.25 25.67
N LYS A 511 -20.52 3.29 25.51
CA LYS A 511 -21.49 2.63 26.40
C LYS A 511 -21.68 1.13 26.10
N ASN A 512 -21.55 0.71 24.83
CA ASN A 512 -21.73 -0.68 24.40
C ASN A 512 -20.94 -0.91 23.09
N ARG A 513 -20.40 -2.13 22.88
CA ARG A 513 -19.72 -2.52 21.61
C ARG A 513 -20.68 -2.77 20.45
N LEU A 514 -21.96 -3.02 20.72
CA LEU A 514 -23.01 -3.12 19.69
C LEU A 514 -23.32 -1.76 19.02
N LEU A 515 -22.90 -0.64 19.63
CA LEU A 515 -22.93 0.68 19.02
C LEU A 515 -21.64 0.86 18.21
N VAL A 516 -21.68 0.43 16.95
CA VAL A 516 -20.55 0.45 16.01
C VAL A 516 -20.49 1.80 15.30
N THR A 517 -19.48 2.61 15.60
CA THR A 517 -19.24 3.93 15.00
C THR A 517 -18.75 3.83 13.55
N ASN A 518 -18.44 4.96 12.90
CA ASN A 518 -17.76 4.94 11.60
C ASN A 518 -16.30 4.47 11.78
N LEU A 519 -15.55 5.14 12.65
CA LEU A 519 -14.20 4.77 13.07
C LEU A 519 -14.04 3.28 13.46
N ASP A 520 -15.03 2.66 14.12
CA ASP A 520 -15.02 1.21 14.42
C ASP A 520 -14.98 0.33 13.16
N LYS A 521 -15.77 0.67 12.15
CA LYS A 521 -15.85 -0.08 10.88
C LYS A 521 -14.54 0.05 10.14
N LEU A 522 -13.99 1.26 10.09
CA LEU A 522 -12.71 1.55 9.44
C LEU A 522 -11.56 0.80 10.11
N HIS A 523 -11.41 0.88 11.44
CA HIS A 523 -10.37 0.13 12.16
C HIS A 523 -10.54 -1.39 12.01
N THR A 524 -11.77 -1.90 12.09
CA THR A 524 -12.01 -3.34 11.90
C THR A 524 -11.58 -3.78 10.50
N ALA A 525 -12.08 -3.12 9.46
CA ALA A 525 -11.76 -3.43 8.07
C ALA A 525 -10.26 -3.29 7.75
N LEU A 526 -9.60 -2.29 8.33
CA LEU A 526 -8.16 -2.09 8.19
C LEU A 526 -7.38 -3.22 8.87
N SER A 527 -7.70 -3.57 10.11
CA SER A 527 -7.00 -4.63 10.85
C SER A 527 -7.12 -6.01 10.18
N GLU A 528 -8.29 -6.33 9.61
CA GLU A 528 -8.51 -7.58 8.88
C GLU A 528 -7.73 -7.58 7.55
N LEU A 529 -7.79 -6.50 6.76
CA LEU A 529 -7.05 -6.41 5.50
C LEU A 529 -5.53 -6.34 5.71
N CYS A 530 -5.05 -5.70 6.77
CA CYS A 530 -3.62 -5.70 7.13
C CYS A 530 -3.12 -7.07 7.60
N PHE A 531 -3.93 -7.87 8.30
CA PHE A 531 -3.58 -9.28 8.54
C PHE A 531 -3.35 -10.03 7.22
N SER A 532 -4.22 -9.81 6.23
CA SER A 532 -4.08 -10.39 4.88
C SER A 532 -2.79 -9.95 4.17
N ILE A 533 -2.47 -8.64 4.21
CA ILE A 533 -1.26 -8.08 3.59
C ILE A 533 0.02 -8.57 4.30
N ASN A 534 0.00 -8.75 5.62
CA ASN A 534 1.15 -9.19 6.41
C ASN A 534 1.28 -10.71 6.58
N TYR A 535 0.29 -11.49 6.11
CA TYR A 535 0.20 -12.95 6.34
C TYR A 535 1.41 -13.73 5.81
N VAL A 536 1.97 -13.32 4.67
CA VAL A 536 3.12 -14.00 4.05
C VAL A 536 4.19 -12.96 3.63
N PRO A 537 5.48 -13.17 3.95
CA PRO A 537 6.52 -12.17 3.65
C PRO A 537 6.71 -11.89 2.15
N ASN A 538 6.53 -12.91 1.31
CA ASN A 538 6.54 -12.87 -0.16
C ASN A 538 5.89 -14.14 -0.74
N MET A 539 5.70 -14.20 -2.05
CA MET A 539 5.29 -15.42 -2.77
C MET A 539 5.95 -15.50 -4.14
N VAL A 540 6.21 -16.72 -4.62
CA VAL A 540 6.82 -16.97 -5.94
C VAL A 540 5.75 -17.47 -6.92
N VAL A 541 5.46 -16.66 -7.94
CA VAL A 541 4.55 -17.00 -9.04
C VAL A 541 5.38 -17.09 -10.32
N TRP A 542 5.50 -18.29 -10.90
CA TRP A 542 6.31 -18.54 -12.12
C TRP A 542 7.70 -17.87 -12.05
N GLU A 543 8.49 -18.28 -11.04
CA GLU A 543 9.81 -17.75 -10.67
C GLU A 543 9.90 -16.26 -10.29
N HIS A 544 8.82 -15.47 -10.42
CA HIS A 544 8.79 -14.06 -10.02
C HIS A 544 8.37 -13.92 -8.55
N THR A 545 9.13 -13.14 -7.77
CA THR A 545 8.88 -12.93 -6.33
C THR A 545 8.05 -11.66 -6.09
N PHE A 546 6.85 -11.82 -5.55
CA PHE A 546 5.94 -10.74 -5.17
C PHE A 546 5.97 -10.50 -3.65
N THR A 547 6.05 -9.23 -3.23
CA THR A 547 6.18 -8.85 -1.80
C THR A 547 5.02 -7.94 -1.38
N PRO A 548 3.95 -8.46 -0.75
CA PRO A 548 2.69 -7.74 -0.54
C PRO A 548 2.81 -6.38 0.16
N ARG A 549 3.65 -6.28 1.20
CA ARG A 549 3.83 -5.05 1.98
C ARG A 549 4.40 -3.87 1.18
N GLU A 550 5.21 -4.11 0.14
CA GLU A 550 5.85 -3.02 -0.61
C GLU A 550 4.83 -2.24 -1.46
N TYR A 551 3.78 -2.93 -1.94
CA TYR A 551 2.63 -2.28 -2.56
C TYR A 551 1.95 -1.31 -1.59
N LEU A 552 1.79 -1.71 -0.32
CA LEU A 552 1.23 -0.83 0.72
C LEU A 552 2.18 0.35 1.00
N THR A 553 3.47 0.12 1.19
CA THR A 553 4.48 1.17 1.43
C THR A 553 4.40 2.26 0.34
N SER A 554 4.47 1.87 -0.94
CA SER A 554 4.41 2.80 -2.07
C SER A 554 3.07 3.53 -2.15
N HIS A 555 1.95 2.85 -1.91
CA HIS A 555 0.62 3.50 -1.87
C HIS A 555 0.46 4.47 -0.69
N LEU A 556 1.16 4.27 0.42
CA LEU A 556 1.17 5.20 1.56
C LEU A 556 2.02 6.44 1.28
N GLU A 557 3.19 6.30 0.67
CA GLU A 557 4.02 7.45 0.24
C GLU A 557 3.23 8.36 -0.71
N ILE A 558 2.71 7.79 -1.81
CA ILE A 558 1.94 8.53 -2.83
C ILE A 558 0.69 9.17 -2.22
N ARG A 559 0.00 8.48 -1.30
CA ARG A 559 -1.19 9.03 -0.62
C ARG A 559 -0.82 10.15 0.34
N PHE A 560 0.25 10.02 1.13
CA PHE A 560 0.61 11.02 2.12
C PHE A 560 1.08 12.32 1.45
N THR A 561 1.91 12.26 0.40
CA THR A 561 2.25 13.42 -0.45
C THR A 561 0.99 14.11 -0.96
N LYS A 562 0.06 13.35 -1.58
CA LYS A 562 -1.18 13.91 -2.13
C LYS A 562 -2.10 14.51 -1.05
N SER A 563 -2.18 13.89 0.13
CA SER A 563 -2.96 14.40 1.25
C SER A 563 -2.36 15.68 1.83
N ILE A 564 -1.04 15.81 1.95
CA ILE A 564 -0.39 17.03 2.44
C ILE A 564 -0.72 18.21 1.51
N VAL A 565 -0.44 18.08 0.21
CA VAL A 565 -0.71 19.14 -0.78
C VAL A 565 -2.21 19.44 -0.90
N GLY A 566 -3.07 18.43 -0.80
CA GLY A 566 -4.52 18.61 -0.76
C GLY A 566 -5.00 19.40 0.48
N MET A 567 -4.48 19.09 1.66
CA MET A 567 -4.81 19.79 2.92
C MET A 567 -4.26 21.22 2.98
N THR A 568 -3.29 21.57 2.11
CA THR A 568 -2.85 22.97 1.93
C THR A 568 -3.95 23.85 1.31
N MET A 569 -5.00 23.26 0.72
CA MET A 569 -6.20 23.95 0.20
C MET A 569 -5.90 25.15 -0.72
N TYR A 570 -4.76 25.14 -1.42
CA TYR A 570 -4.30 26.26 -2.22
C TYR A 570 -5.17 26.47 -3.47
N ASN A 571 -5.65 27.70 -3.65
CA ASN A 571 -6.42 28.10 -4.83
C ASN A 571 -5.92 29.45 -5.38
N GLN A 572 -5.23 29.40 -6.51
CA GLN A 572 -4.66 30.59 -7.17
C GLN A 572 -5.72 31.62 -7.60
N ALA A 573 -6.96 31.19 -7.88
CA ALA A 573 -8.02 32.08 -8.37
C ALA A 573 -8.67 32.91 -7.25
N THR A 574 -8.86 32.32 -6.07
CA THR A 574 -9.41 33.00 -4.87
C THR A 574 -8.32 33.55 -3.95
N GLN A 575 -7.05 33.20 -4.19
CA GLN A 575 -5.90 33.48 -3.32
C GLN A 575 -6.04 32.89 -1.91
N GLU A 576 -6.75 31.76 -1.79
CA GLU A 576 -6.90 31.01 -0.55
C GLU A 576 -5.76 30.00 -0.35
N ILE A 577 -5.37 29.77 0.90
CA ILE A 577 -4.46 28.72 1.35
C ILE A 577 -4.82 28.35 2.79
N ALA A 578 -4.54 27.12 3.23
CA ALA A 578 -4.69 26.72 4.62
C ALA A 578 -3.70 27.45 5.54
N LYS A 579 -4.08 27.70 6.79
CA LYS A 579 -3.16 28.24 7.79
C LYS A 579 -2.07 27.22 8.14
N PRO A 580 -0.79 27.61 8.26
CA PRO A 580 0.28 26.71 8.68
C PRO A 580 -0.02 25.89 9.93
N SER A 581 -0.67 26.46 10.95
CA SER A 581 -1.02 25.76 12.20
C SER A 581 -2.11 24.68 12.02
N GLU A 582 -3.12 24.96 11.20
CA GLU A 582 -4.22 24.02 10.91
C GLU A 582 -3.74 22.88 9.98
N LEU A 583 -2.87 23.21 9.02
CA LEU A 583 -2.18 22.21 8.19
C LEU A 583 -1.26 21.32 9.04
N LEU A 584 -0.38 21.90 9.87
CA LEU A 584 0.53 21.16 10.74
C LEU A 584 -0.23 20.25 11.73
N THR A 585 -1.34 20.73 12.28
CA THR A 585 -2.23 19.93 13.13
C THR A 585 -2.76 18.71 12.36
N SER A 586 -3.19 18.90 11.12
CA SER A 586 -3.70 17.83 10.25
C SER A 586 -2.60 16.85 9.82
N VAL A 587 -1.39 17.34 9.51
CA VAL A 587 -0.23 16.48 9.19
C VAL A 587 0.18 15.62 10.39
N ARG A 588 0.21 16.18 11.61
CA ARG A 588 0.49 15.43 12.84
C ARG A 588 -0.58 14.37 13.14
N ALA A 589 -1.85 14.64 12.86
CA ALA A 589 -2.92 13.63 12.94
C ALA A 589 -2.71 12.49 11.92
N TYR A 590 -2.38 12.82 10.66
CA TYR A 590 -2.01 11.84 9.63
C TYR A 590 -0.82 10.96 10.05
N MET A 591 0.27 11.57 10.55
CA MET A 591 1.44 10.83 11.03
C MET A 591 1.10 9.91 12.20
N THR A 592 0.21 10.32 13.11
CA THR A 592 -0.23 9.48 14.23
C THR A 592 -0.96 8.21 13.76
N VAL A 593 -1.83 8.34 12.75
CA VAL A 593 -2.52 7.18 12.15
C VAL A 593 -1.54 6.31 11.37
N LEU A 594 -0.65 6.91 10.58
CA LEU A 594 0.36 6.19 9.79
C LEU A 594 1.35 5.42 10.67
N GLN A 595 1.80 5.99 11.81
CA GLN A 595 2.65 5.27 12.77
C GLN A 595 1.94 4.03 13.34
N SER A 596 0.61 4.09 13.49
CA SER A 596 -0.15 2.94 14.00
C SER A 596 -0.14 1.72 13.07
N ILE A 597 0.25 1.87 11.80
CA ILE A 597 0.26 0.78 10.80
C ILE A 597 1.31 -0.30 11.11
N GLU A 598 2.41 0.06 11.77
CA GLU A 598 3.47 -0.86 12.20
C GLU A 598 2.97 -1.92 13.19
N ASN A 599 1.83 -1.70 13.86
CA ASN A 599 1.18 -2.69 14.73
C ASN A 599 0.51 -3.83 13.94
N TYR A 600 0.29 -3.67 12.62
CA TYR A 600 -0.43 -4.64 11.80
C TYR A 600 0.40 -5.19 10.62
N VAL A 601 1.33 -4.40 10.07
CA VAL A 601 2.16 -4.79 8.93
C VAL A 601 3.63 -4.47 9.20
N GLN A 602 4.54 -5.39 8.87
CA GLN A 602 5.97 -5.23 9.06
C GLN A 602 6.57 -4.29 7.99
N ILE A 603 6.35 -2.99 8.16
CA ILE A 603 6.84 -1.87 7.33
C ILE A 603 7.58 -0.88 8.26
N ASP A 604 8.56 -0.15 7.72
CA ASP A 604 9.19 1.01 8.37
C ASP A 604 8.46 2.28 7.93
N ILE A 605 7.63 2.86 8.80
CA ILE A 605 6.90 4.11 8.49
C ILE A 605 7.78 5.35 8.66
N THR A 606 8.88 5.25 9.42
CA THR A 606 9.84 6.35 9.60
C THR A 606 10.49 6.68 8.26
N ARG A 607 10.80 5.66 7.45
CA ARG A 607 11.25 5.84 6.06
C ARG A 607 10.20 6.48 5.17
N VAL A 608 8.92 6.12 5.30
CA VAL A 608 7.81 6.76 4.55
C VAL A 608 7.71 8.25 4.91
N PHE A 609 7.82 8.61 6.19
CA PHE A 609 7.85 10.01 6.63
C PHE A 609 9.08 10.75 6.09
N ASN A 610 10.27 10.16 6.18
CA ASN A 610 11.50 10.76 5.65
C ASN A 610 11.39 11.00 4.13
N ASN A 611 10.89 10.02 3.37
CA ASN A 611 10.72 10.12 1.93
C ASN A 611 9.74 11.23 1.53
N VAL A 612 8.59 11.34 2.21
CA VAL A 612 7.54 12.31 1.87
C VAL A 612 7.85 13.71 2.39
N LEU A 613 8.13 13.85 3.68
CA LEU A 613 8.25 15.16 4.34
C LEU A 613 9.50 15.91 3.86
N LEU A 614 10.63 15.23 3.65
CA LEU A 614 11.85 15.88 3.16
C LEU A 614 11.66 16.45 1.74
N GLN A 615 10.93 15.75 0.86
CA GLN A 615 10.60 16.27 -0.47
C GLN A 615 9.73 17.54 -0.39
N GLN A 616 8.78 17.61 0.56
CA GLN A 616 7.93 18.79 0.74
C GLN A 616 8.69 20.05 1.19
N THR A 617 9.92 19.92 1.69
CA THR A 617 10.84 21.05 1.98
C THR A 617 11.53 21.65 0.74
N GLN A 618 11.46 20.98 -0.41
CA GLN A 618 12.09 21.40 -1.67
C GLN A 618 11.12 22.24 -2.50
N HIS A 619 11.61 22.94 -3.53
CA HIS A 619 10.76 23.77 -4.40
C HIS A 619 9.81 22.96 -5.31
N LEU A 620 10.22 21.75 -5.69
CA LEU A 620 9.44 20.71 -6.37
C LEU A 620 9.79 19.35 -5.74
N ASP A 621 8.88 18.37 -5.84
CA ASP A 621 9.13 17.00 -5.38
C ASP A 621 9.92 16.15 -6.40
N SER A 622 10.16 14.87 -6.11
CA SER A 622 10.89 13.95 -7.01
C SER A 622 10.15 13.59 -8.31
N HIS A 623 8.87 13.95 -8.44
CA HIS A 623 8.09 13.85 -9.67
C HIS A 623 8.07 15.16 -10.47
N GLY A 624 8.55 16.26 -9.89
CA GLY A 624 8.51 17.61 -10.46
C GLY A 624 7.23 18.39 -10.13
N GLU A 625 6.43 17.92 -9.16
CA GLU A 625 5.17 18.55 -8.77
C GLU A 625 5.38 19.63 -7.68
N PRO A 626 4.49 20.63 -7.56
CA PRO A 626 4.56 21.66 -6.52
C PRO A 626 4.44 21.11 -5.10
N THR A 627 5.19 21.72 -4.19
CA THR A 627 5.25 21.35 -2.76
C THR A 627 4.62 22.44 -1.89
N ILE A 628 4.37 22.14 -0.62
CA ILE A 628 3.95 23.16 0.35
C ILE A 628 4.96 24.31 0.45
N THR A 629 6.26 24.04 0.28
CA THR A 629 7.31 25.07 0.24
C THR A 629 7.07 26.08 -0.88
N SER A 630 6.87 25.64 -2.13
CA SER A 630 6.63 26.56 -3.24
C SER A 630 5.25 27.22 -3.21
N LEU A 631 4.21 26.50 -2.74
CA LEU A 631 2.87 27.05 -2.56
C LEU A 631 2.81 28.18 -1.51
N TYR A 632 3.34 27.96 -0.30
CA TYR A 632 3.41 29.01 0.72
C TYR A 632 4.33 30.17 0.31
N THR A 633 5.50 29.88 -0.28
CA THR A 633 6.42 30.93 -0.74
C THR A 633 5.76 31.86 -1.75
N ASN A 634 5.05 31.30 -2.73
CA ASN A 634 4.30 32.08 -3.71
C ASN A 634 3.15 32.87 -3.05
N TRP A 635 2.39 32.27 -2.14
CA TRP A 635 1.27 32.95 -1.47
C TRP A 635 1.73 34.10 -0.56
N TYR A 636 2.79 33.93 0.22
CA TYR A 636 3.31 35.02 1.07
C TYR A 636 3.80 36.21 0.24
N LEU A 637 4.40 35.98 -0.92
CA LEU A 637 4.86 37.04 -1.83
C LEU A 637 3.69 37.70 -2.57
N GLU A 638 2.95 36.93 -3.36
CA GLU A 638 1.94 37.44 -4.30
C GLU A 638 0.57 37.71 -3.66
N THR A 639 0.31 37.24 -2.43
CA THR A 639 -0.91 37.59 -1.69
C THR A 639 -0.58 38.48 -0.49
N LEU A 640 0.07 37.97 0.56
CA LEU A 640 0.24 38.73 1.80
C LEU A 640 1.09 40.01 1.61
N LEU A 641 2.33 39.88 1.12
CA LEU A 641 3.27 41.00 1.00
C LEU A 641 2.87 41.98 -0.11
N ARG A 642 2.24 41.51 -1.20
CA ARG A 642 1.65 42.39 -2.21
C ARG A 642 0.50 43.24 -1.64
N GLN A 643 -0.33 42.71 -0.74
CA GLN A 643 -1.41 43.49 -0.11
C GLN A 643 -0.91 44.44 1.00
N VAL A 644 0.22 44.13 1.64
CA VAL A 644 1.01 45.13 2.41
C VAL A 644 1.45 46.27 1.48
N SER A 645 1.98 45.96 0.29
CA SER A 645 2.44 46.96 -0.67
C SER A 645 1.33 47.86 -1.23
N ASN A 646 0.09 47.38 -1.26
CA ASN A 646 -1.11 48.14 -1.59
C ASN A 646 -1.59 49.06 -0.44
N GLY A 647 -1.11 48.84 0.79
CA GLY A 647 -1.48 49.63 1.96
C GLY A 647 -2.70 49.11 2.74
N HIS A 648 -3.13 47.87 2.51
CA HIS A 648 -4.25 47.25 3.23
C HIS A 648 -3.82 46.47 4.47
N ILE A 649 -2.52 46.21 4.63
CA ILE A 649 -1.92 45.42 5.72
C ILE A 649 -0.67 46.17 6.20
N ALA A 650 -0.40 46.18 7.51
CA ALA A 650 0.84 46.73 8.07
C ALA A 650 1.55 45.71 8.97
N TYR A 651 2.84 45.96 9.24
CA TYR A 651 3.58 45.20 10.25
C TYR A 651 3.32 45.84 11.62
N PHE A 652 3.07 45.02 12.64
CA PHE A 652 2.88 45.45 14.01
C PHE A 652 3.97 44.83 14.91
N PRO A 653 5.09 45.53 15.14
CA PRO A 653 6.17 45.04 16.01
C PRO A 653 5.69 44.64 17.42
N ALA A 654 4.69 45.35 17.96
CA ALA A 654 4.09 45.07 19.26
C ALA A 654 3.26 43.77 19.32
N MET A 655 2.83 43.24 18.17
CA MET A 655 2.12 41.96 18.04
C MET A 655 3.00 40.86 17.42
N LYS A 656 4.22 41.18 16.96
CA LYS A 656 5.10 40.28 16.19
C LYS A 656 4.37 39.60 15.02
N ALA A 657 3.52 40.35 14.32
CA ALA A 657 2.68 39.89 13.22
C ALA A 657 2.46 40.98 12.17
N PHE A 658 1.97 40.61 11.00
CA PHE A 658 1.26 41.54 10.10
C PHE A 658 -0.22 41.55 10.47
N VAL A 659 -0.89 42.69 10.30
CA VAL A 659 -2.28 42.91 10.72
C VAL A 659 -3.02 43.71 9.65
N ASN A 660 -4.27 43.33 9.37
CA ASN A 660 -5.12 44.05 8.41
C ASN A 660 -5.42 45.48 8.91
N LEU A 661 -5.34 46.47 8.00
CA LEU A 661 -5.69 47.86 8.28
C LEU A 661 -7.18 48.13 7.96
N PRO A 662 -7.86 48.99 8.74
CA PRO A 662 -9.25 49.39 8.50
C PRO A 662 -9.35 50.34 7.29
N THR A 663 -9.17 49.77 6.10
CA THR A 663 -9.29 50.41 4.78
C THR A 663 -10.47 49.79 4.03
N GLU A 664 -11.09 50.52 3.10
CA GLU A 664 -12.02 49.89 2.16
C GLU A 664 -11.23 48.95 1.23
N ASN A 665 -11.46 47.64 1.38
CA ASN A 665 -10.74 46.58 0.67
C ASN A 665 -11.59 45.30 0.58
N GLU A 666 -11.20 44.39 -0.30
CA GLU A 666 -11.86 43.09 -0.52
C GLU A 666 -10.96 41.91 -0.08
N LEU A 667 -10.19 42.05 1.01
CA LEU A 667 -9.34 40.98 1.52
C LEU A 667 -10.18 39.80 2.06
N THR A 668 -9.84 38.59 1.59
CA THR A 668 -10.47 37.32 1.98
C THR A 668 -9.83 36.67 3.20
N PHE A 669 -8.77 37.25 3.77
CA PHE A 669 -7.98 36.69 4.87
C PHE A 669 -7.53 37.77 5.87
N ASN A 670 -7.29 37.36 7.12
CA ASN A 670 -6.69 38.19 8.17
C ASN A 670 -5.18 37.91 8.23
N ALA A 671 -4.33 38.93 8.00
CA ALA A 671 -2.88 38.74 7.92
C ALA A 671 -2.27 38.17 9.22
N GLU A 672 -2.84 38.50 10.37
CA GLU A 672 -2.42 38.00 11.68
C GLU A 672 -2.59 36.48 11.80
N GLU A 673 -3.61 35.90 11.16
CA GLU A 673 -3.91 34.47 11.16
C GLU A 673 -3.02 33.65 10.20
N TYR A 674 -1.98 34.28 9.62
CA TYR A 674 -0.96 33.65 8.77
C TYR A 674 0.48 34.13 9.09
N SER A 675 0.68 35.05 10.04
CA SER A 675 1.99 35.71 10.23
C SER A 675 2.36 36.04 11.67
N ASP A 676 1.59 35.60 12.66
CA ASP A 676 2.01 35.66 14.07
C ASP A 676 3.13 34.63 14.39
N ILE A 677 3.63 34.67 15.62
CA ILE A 677 4.64 33.73 16.13
C ILE A 677 4.17 32.26 16.00
N SER A 678 2.87 31.99 16.21
CA SER A 678 2.29 30.64 16.16
C SER A 678 2.28 30.07 14.73
N GLU A 679 1.84 30.86 13.76
CA GLU A 679 1.79 30.48 12.35
C GLU A 679 3.19 30.40 11.73
N MET A 680 4.09 31.37 12.02
CA MET A 680 5.46 31.33 11.48
C MET A 680 6.29 30.17 12.06
N ARG A 681 6.06 29.76 13.32
CA ARG A 681 6.65 28.53 13.87
C ARG A 681 6.03 27.28 13.23
N SER A 682 4.73 27.27 13.00
CA SER A 682 4.05 26.15 12.33
C SER A 682 4.49 25.99 10.87
N LEU A 683 4.77 27.09 10.17
CA LEU A 683 5.39 27.10 8.85
C LEU A 683 6.82 26.55 8.90
N SER A 684 7.60 26.95 9.91
CA SER A 684 8.99 26.49 10.11
C SER A 684 9.09 24.99 10.38
N GLU A 685 8.12 24.41 11.12
CA GLU A 685 7.98 22.96 11.31
C GLU A 685 7.67 22.19 10.02
N LEU A 686 6.93 22.80 9.09
CA LEU A 686 6.54 22.18 7.80
C LEU A 686 7.62 22.32 6.72
N LEU A 687 8.28 23.48 6.63
CA LEU A 687 9.26 23.80 5.59
C LEU A 687 10.70 23.43 5.99
N GLY A 688 11.00 23.42 7.29
CA GLY A 688 12.35 23.21 7.83
C GLY A 688 13.38 24.23 7.31
N PRO A 689 14.68 23.97 7.53
CA PRO A 689 15.76 24.85 7.06
C PRO A 689 15.76 25.06 5.54
N TYR A 690 15.43 24.02 4.76
CA TYR A 690 15.45 24.09 3.29
C TYR A 690 14.34 25.00 2.75
N GLY A 691 13.09 24.78 3.15
CA GLY A 691 11.96 25.59 2.65
C GLY A 691 12.01 27.02 3.17
N MET A 692 12.46 27.24 4.40
CA MET A 692 12.62 28.59 4.96
C MET A 692 13.82 29.35 4.35
N LYS A 693 14.86 28.64 3.89
CA LYS A 693 15.92 29.22 3.05
C LYS A 693 15.38 29.60 1.67
N PHE A 694 14.63 28.72 1.00
CA PHE A 694 14.02 29.01 -0.31
C PHE A 694 13.04 30.20 -0.26
N LEU A 695 12.20 30.27 0.79
CA LEU A 695 11.36 31.43 1.09
C LEU A 695 12.22 32.70 1.23
N SER A 696 13.31 32.63 1.98
CA SER A 696 14.24 33.75 2.18
C SER A 696 14.95 34.18 0.89
N GLU A 697 15.41 33.27 0.06
CA GLU A 697 16.02 33.57 -1.25
C GLU A 697 15.03 34.27 -2.17
N SER A 698 13.77 33.81 -2.19
CA SER A 698 12.69 34.44 -2.95
C SER A 698 12.38 35.85 -2.43
N LEU A 699 12.29 36.03 -1.11
CA LEU A 699 12.18 37.34 -0.46
C LEU A 699 13.35 38.27 -0.85
N MET A 700 14.60 37.76 -0.86
CA MET A 700 15.77 38.55 -1.26
C MET A 700 15.77 38.92 -2.75
N TRP A 701 15.21 38.08 -3.63
CA TRP A 701 15.02 38.42 -5.05
C TRP A 701 14.11 39.65 -5.21
N HIS A 702 12.99 39.73 -4.47
CA HIS A 702 12.14 40.93 -4.46
C HIS A 702 12.84 42.17 -3.84
N ILE A 703 13.86 42.01 -2.99
CA ILE A 703 14.71 43.12 -2.49
C ILE A 703 15.76 43.55 -3.53
N SER A 704 16.42 42.62 -4.21
CA SER A 704 17.27 42.93 -5.38
C SER A 704 16.50 43.63 -6.48
N SER A 705 15.21 43.33 -6.58
CA SER A 705 14.25 44.20 -7.24
C SER A 705 14.29 45.61 -6.62
N GLN A 706 13.74 45.85 -5.42
CA GLN A 706 13.69 47.21 -4.81
C GLN A 706 14.96 48.07 -4.98
N VAL A 707 16.11 47.54 -4.55
CA VAL A 707 17.39 48.24 -4.43
C VAL A 707 17.88 48.84 -5.74
N ALA A 708 17.59 48.19 -6.87
CA ALA A 708 18.15 48.61 -8.14
C ALA A 708 17.13 49.29 -9.08
N GLU A 709 15.94 49.63 -8.56
CA GLU A 709 15.19 50.83 -8.97
C GLU A 709 15.72 52.04 -8.20
N LEU A 710 15.98 51.91 -6.89
CA LEU A 710 16.61 52.98 -6.10
C LEU A 710 17.95 53.43 -6.72
N LYS A 711 18.77 52.50 -7.24
CA LYS A 711 19.99 52.84 -8.01
C LYS A 711 19.69 53.69 -9.26
N LYS A 712 18.53 53.56 -9.93
CA LYS A 712 18.15 54.41 -11.07
C LYS A 712 17.81 55.83 -10.59
N LEU A 713 17.00 55.96 -9.53
CA LEU A 713 16.64 57.24 -8.92
C LEU A 713 17.86 58.01 -8.37
N VAL A 714 18.84 57.29 -7.81
CA VAL A 714 20.13 57.86 -7.36
C VAL A 714 20.99 58.34 -8.54
N VAL A 715 21.00 57.63 -9.67
CA VAL A 715 21.70 58.07 -10.89
C VAL A 715 21.03 59.30 -11.51
N GLU A 716 19.69 59.32 -11.56
CA GLU A 716 18.88 60.47 -12.02
C GLU A 716 19.20 61.76 -11.22
N ASN A 717 19.49 61.63 -9.93
CA ASN A 717 19.74 62.75 -9.02
C ASN A 717 21.23 62.94 -8.65
N VAL A 718 22.16 62.27 -9.34
CA VAL A 718 23.55 62.08 -8.87
C VAL A 718 24.31 63.39 -8.62
N GLU A 719 24.13 64.41 -9.46
CA GLU A 719 24.77 65.72 -9.28
C GLU A 719 24.29 66.45 -8.03
N VAL A 720 22.96 66.46 -7.83
CA VAL A 720 22.30 67.12 -6.70
C VAL A 720 22.69 66.43 -5.40
N LEU A 721 22.66 65.08 -5.37
CA LEU A 721 23.06 64.28 -4.22
C LEU A 721 24.55 64.49 -3.87
N THR A 722 25.43 64.63 -4.86
CA THR A 722 26.86 64.89 -4.64
C THR A 722 27.11 66.29 -4.07
N GLN A 723 26.35 67.30 -4.53
CA GLN A 723 26.38 68.67 -3.99
C GLN A 723 25.82 68.73 -2.56
N MET A 724 24.73 68.02 -2.29
CA MET A 724 24.13 67.91 -0.94
C MET A 724 25.07 67.21 0.04
N ARG A 725 25.74 66.14 -0.38
CA ARG A 725 26.72 65.39 0.43
C ARG A 725 27.93 66.23 0.88
N THR A 726 28.27 67.27 0.12
CA THR A 726 29.43 68.14 0.38
C THR A 726 29.05 69.53 0.94
N SER A 727 27.76 69.86 0.98
CA SER A 727 27.21 71.14 1.47
C SER A 727 26.27 71.00 2.67
N PHE A 728 26.38 69.89 3.42
CA PHE A 728 25.52 69.56 4.57
C PHE A 728 25.55 70.62 5.68
N ASP A 729 26.62 71.42 5.73
CA ASP A 729 26.89 72.52 6.65
C ASP A 729 26.20 73.84 6.29
N LYS A 730 25.60 73.97 5.10
CA LYS A 730 25.06 75.22 4.54
C LYS A 730 23.54 75.17 4.36
N PRO A 731 22.73 75.63 5.33
CA PRO A 731 21.28 75.39 5.36
C PRO A 731 20.52 75.87 4.11
N ASP A 732 20.76 77.10 3.65
CA ASP A 732 20.03 77.69 2.53
C ASP A 732 20.33 76.98 1.21
N HIS A 733 21.60 76.62 0.99
CA HIS A 733 22.02 75.87 -0.18
C HIS A 733 21.44 74.44 -0.14
N MET A 734 21.42 73.81 1.03
CA MET A 734 20.82 72.49 1.22
C MET A 734 19.31 72.49 0.92
N ALA A 735 18.58 73.53 1.35
CA ALA A 735 17.15 73.70 1.05
C ALA A 735 16.89 73.98 -0.43
N ALA A 736 17.76 74.73 -1.10
CA ALA A 736 17.69 74.96 -2.55
C ALA A 736 18.00 73.68 -3.35
N LEU A 737 18.94 72.86 -2.90
CA LEU A 737 19.29 71.57 -3.51
C LEU A 737 18.18 70.53 -3.33
N PHE A 738 17.55 70.45 -2.15
CA PHE A 738 16.43 69.52 -1.93
C PHE A 738 15.27 69.76 -2.91
N LYS A 739 14.96 71.02 -3.24
CA LYS A 739 13.94 71.39 -4.25
C LYS A 739 14.29 70.99 -5.69
N ARG A 740 15.53 70.54 -5.96
CA ARG A 740 15.96 70.01 -7.26
C ARG A 740 15.88 68.47 -7.35
N LEU A 741 15.54 67.78 -6.26
CA LEU A 741 15.40 66.33 -6.27
C LEU A 741 14.08 65.89 -6.93
N THR A 742 14.15 64.91 -7.82
CA THR A 742 12.99 64.22 -8.37
C THR A 742 12.64 62.98 -7.54
N SER A 743 11.41 62.48 -7.67
CA SER A 743 11.04 61.11 -7.25
C SER A 743 11.30 60.74 -5.78
N VAL A 744 11.35 61.73 -4.87
CA VAL A 744 11.63 61.51 -3.43
C VAL A 744 10.62 60.55 -2.79
N ASP A 745 9.33 60.70 -3.10
CA ASP A 745 8.29 59.79 -2.65
C ASP A 745 8.54 58.35 -3.12
N SER A 746 9.03 58.16 -4.35
CA SER A 746 9.42 56.84 -4.86
C SER A 746 10.62 56.26 -4.10
N VAL A 747 11.61 57.07 -3.73
CA VAL A 747 12.76 56.63 -2.93
C VAL A 747 12.31 56.12 -1.56
N LEU A 748 11.50 56.90 -0.84
CA LEU A 748 10.88 56.47 0.42
C LEU A 748 10.05 55.20 0.19
N LYS A 749 9.18 55.21 -0.83
CA LYS A 749 8.25 54.12 -1.16
C LYS A 749 8.96 52.79 -1.46
N ARG A 750 10.16 52.83 -2.05
CA ARG A 750 10.98 51.65 -2.40
C ARG A 750 11.90 51.19 -1.27
N MET A 751 12.55 52.10 -0.55
CA MET A 751 13.30 51.74 0.68
C MET A 751 12.40 51.05 1.70
N THR A 752 11.10 51.37 1.68
CA THR A 752 10.18 50.81 2.66
C THR A 752 9.70 49.38 2.34
N ILE A 753 9.59 48.92 1.07
CA ILE A 753 9.39 47.46 0.83
C ILE A 753 10.53 46.68 1.42
N ILE A 754 11.76 47.14 1.22
CA ILE A 754 12.94 46.44 1.73
C ILE A 754 12.76 46.20 3.22
N GLY A 755 12.29 47.21 3.95
CA GLY A 755 11.89 47.09 5.34
C GLY A 755 10.79 46.04 5.59
N VAL A 756 9.70 46.06 4.82
CA VAL A 756 8.59 45.07 4.92
C VAL A 756 9.13 43.65 4.81
N ILE A 757 9.86 43.38 3.73
CA ILE A 757 10.34 42.04 3.39
C ILE A 757 11.38 41.57 4.42
N LEU A 758 12.27 42.46 4.89
CA LEU A 758 13.19 42.15 5.98
C LEU A 758 12.48 41.96 7.33
N SER A 759 11.35 42.62 7.58
CA SER A 759 10.56 42.43 8.79
C SER A 759 9.83 41.08 8.77
N PHE A 760 9.24 40.71 7.63
CA PHE A 760 8.68 39.37 7.43
C PHE A 760 9.77 38.28 7.52
N ARG A 761 10.94 38.47 6.90
CA ARG A 761 12.10 37.59 7.07
C ARG A 761 12.57 37.53 8.53
N SER A 762 12.48 38.62 9.30
CA SER A 762 12.81 38.60 10.73
C SER A 762 11.87 37.67 11.50
N LEU A 763 10.55 37.77 11.29
CA LEU A 763 9.57 36.86 11.90
C LEU A 763 9.83 35.39 11.49
N ALA A 764 10.12 35.16 10.21
CA ALA A 764 10.43 33.83 9.67
C ALA A 764 11.70 33.23 10.28
N GLN A 765 12.76 34.02 10.45
CA GLN A 765 14.04 33.59 11.02
C GLN A 765 13.96 33.38 12.54
N GLU A 766 13.28 34.28 13.27
CA GLU A 766 13.02 34.14 14.71
C GLU A 766 12.24 32.84 14.98
N ALA A 767 11.16 32.59 14.23
CA ALA A 767 10.37 31.38 14.35
C ALA A 767 11.14 30.10 13.97
N LEU A 768 11.98 30.15 12.93
CA LEU A 768 12.85 29.03 12.56
C LEU A 768 13.88 28.73 13.66
N ARG A 769 14.51 29.76 14.24
CA ARG A 769 15.47 29.59 15.35
C ARG A 769 14.80 28.91 16.55
N ASP A 770 13.62 29.37 16.94
CA ASP A 770 12.86 28.77 18.05
C ASP A 770 12.59 27.28 17.80
N VAL A 771 12.09 26.92 16.62
CA VAL A 771 11.81 25.53 16.23
C VAL A 771 13.09 24.69 16.22
N LEU A 772 14.16 25.14 15.59
CA LEU A 772 15.43 24.40 15.53
C LEU A 772 16.09 24.27 16.91
N SER A 773 15.95 25.26 17.80
CA SER A 773 16.45 25.16 19.18
C SER A 773 15.75 24.06 19.98
N CYS A 774 14.48 23.75 19.65
CA CYS A 774 13.73 22.65 20.25
C CYS A 774 14.10 21.29 19.62
N HIS A 775 14.19 21.21 18.29
CA HIS A 775 14.39 19.94 17.56
C HIS A 775 15.85 19.48 17.49
N ILE A 776 16.82 20.39 17.34
CA ILE A 776 18.24 20.08 17.16
C ILE A 776 19.17 20.93 18.07
N PRO A 777 18.92 20.98 19.40
CA PRO A 777 19.63 21.87 20.33
C PRO A 777 21.15 21.74 20.29
N PHE A 778 21.69 20.52 20.15
CA PHE A 778 23.14 20.29 20.08
C PHE A 778 23.77 20.90 18.82
N LEU A 779 23.06 20.93 17.69
CA LEU A 779 23.53 21.58 16.47
C LEU A 779 23.44 23.10 16.59
N VAL A 780 22.31 23.63 17.08
CA VAL A 780 22.12 25.08 17.27
C VAL A 780 23.16 25.63 18.23
N SER A 781 23.36 25.02 19.39
CA SER A 781 24.39 25.43 20.36
C SER A 781 25.81 25.42 19.77
N SER A 782 26.11 24.48 18.86
CA SER A 782 27.41 24.43 18.17
C SER A 782 27.57 25.53 17.12
N VAL A 783 26.48 25.93 16.46
CA VAL A 783 26.49 27.03 15.47
C VAL A 783 26.49 28.39 16.15
N GLU A 784 25.81 28.54 17.29
CA GLU A 784 25.85 29.74 18.13
C GLU A 784 27.26 30.01 18.65
N ASP A 785 27.90 29.02 19.28
CA ASP A 785 29.29 29.13 19.76
C ASP A 785 30.28 29.46 18.63
N PHE A 786 30.11 28.83 17.46
CA PHE A 786 30.95 29.05 16.28
C PHE A 786 30.73 30.42 15.62
N LYS A 787 29.52 31.00 15.72
CA LYS A 787 29.24 32.37 15.23
C LYS A 787 29.84 33.42 16.17
N ASP A 788 29.63 33.29 17.47
CA ASP A 788 29.92 34.38 18.41
C ASP A 788 31.43 34.48 18.74
N HIS A 789 32.21 33.44 18.48
CA HIS A 789 33.67 33.42 18.66
C HIS A 789 34.50 33.63 17.37
N ILE A 790 33.91 34.12 16.28
CA ILE A 790 34.68 34.47 15.05
C ILE A 790 35.69 35.59 15.36
N PRO A 791 36.99 35.42 15.05
CA PRO A 791 37.98 36.49 15.21
C PRO A 791 37.67 37.73 14.35
N ARG A 792 37.84 38.94 14.92
CA ARG A 792 37.63 40.21 14.19
C ARG A 792 38.56 40.44 12.99
N GLU A 793 39.62 39.65 12.89
CA GLU A 793 40.60 39.67 11.79
C GLU A 793 40.29 38.66 10.66
N THR A 794 39.20 37.89 10.78
CA THR A 794 38.80 36.88 9.79
C THR A 794 38.43 37.50 8.44
N ASP A 795 38.87 36.87 7.34
CA ASP A 795 38.50 37.26 5.98
C ASP A 795 36.96 37.29 5.84
N MET A 796 36.43 38.40 5.33
CA MET A 796 34.99 38.61 5.13
C MET A 796 34.32 37.47 4.35
N LYS A 797 35.01 36.86 3.38
CA LYS A 797 34.50 35.70 2.63
C LYS A 797 34.35 34.44 3.50
N VAL A 798 35.23 34.25 4.48
CA VAL A 798 35.12 33.16 5.46
C VAL A 798 34.01 33.46 6.45
N ALA A 799 33.90 34.70 6.94
CA ALA A 799 32.81 35.13 7.82
C ALA A 799 31.43 34.95 7.17
N MET A 800 31.27 35.25 5.86
CA MET A 800 30.01 35.01 5.15
C MET A 800 29.60 33.52 5.12
N ASN A 801 30.54 32.57 5.07
CA ASN A 801 30.20 31.14 5.16
C ASN A 801 29.63 30.78 6.54
N VAL A 802 30.18 31.38 7.62
CA VAL A 802 29.67 31.17 8.98
C VAL A 802 28.29 31.82 9.15
N TYR A 803 28.08 33.00 8.57
CA TYR A 803 26.77 33.66 8.59
C TYR A 803 25.74 32.93 7.72
N GLU A 804 26.12 32.30 6.61
CA GLU A 804 25.21 31.45 5.83
C GLU A 804 24.75 30.24 6.65
N LEU A 805 25.68 29.54 7.31
CA LEU A 805 25.35 28.45 8.23
C LEU A 805 24.47 28.92 9.40
N SER A 806 24.80 30.07 9.99
CA SER A 806 24.07 30.66 11.12
C SER A 806 22.64 31.04 10.72
N SER A 807 22.48 31.75 9.61
CA SER A 807 21.16 32.16 9.11
C SER A 807 20.31 30.97 8.62
N ALA A 808 20.90 29.88 8.14
CA ALA A 808 20.19 28.63 7.89
C ALA A 808 19.65 27.96 9.18
N ALA A 809 20.27 28.25 10.34
CA ALA A 809 19.77 27.88 11.67
C ALA A 809 18.85 28.94 12.30
N GLY A 810 18.39 29.95 11.54
CA GLY A 810 17.52 31.03 12.02
C GLY A 810 18.25 32.17 12.74
N LEU A 811 19.57 32.09 12.96
CA LEU A 811 20.30 33.06 13.78
C LEU A 811 20.37 34.45 13.12
N PRO A 812 20.17 35.55 13.89
CA PRO A 812 20.36 36.89 13.39
C PRO A 812 21.86 37.13 13.11
N CYS A 813 22.17 37.67 11.93
CA CYS A 813 23.52 38.00 11.50
C CYS A 813 23.65 39.51 11.28
N GLU A 814 24.81 40.06 11.63
CA GLU A 814 25.16 41.47 11.55
C GLU A 814 25.26 41.97 10.09
N ILE A 815 25.51 41.03 9.16
CA ILE A 815 25.41 41.17 7.71
C ILE A 815 24.58 39.99 7.21
N ASP A 816 23.45 40.22 6.53
CA ASP A 816 22.65 39.14 5.96
C ASP A 816 23.32 38.55 4.70
N PRO A 817 23.75 37.27 4.72
CA PRO A 817 24.47 36.65 3.61
C PRO A 817 23.59 36.45 2.37
N ALA A 818 22.30 36.14 2.55
CA ALA A 818 21.37 35.96 1.43
C ALA A 818 21.12 37.31 0.73
N LEU A 819 21.06 38.40 1.49
CA LEU A 819 20.98 39.76 0.95
C LEU A 819 22.26 40.14 0.19
N VAL A 820 23.45 39.82 0.71
CA VAL A 820 24.74 40.06 0.01
C VAL A 820 24.80 39.30 -1.33
N VAL A 821 24.42 38.02 -1.35
CA VAL A 821 24.35 37.20 -2.58
C VAL A 821 23.35 37.82 -3.57
N ALA A 822 22.14 38.16 -3.13
CA ALA A 822 21.12 38.70 -4.01
C ALA A 822 21.48 40.08 -4.59
N LEU A 823 22.00 41.01 -3.77
CA LEU A 823 22.29 42.39 -4.21
C LEU A 823 23.47 42.49 -5.18
N SER A 824 24.24 41.41 -5.32
CA SER A 824 25.29 41.28 -6.34
C SER A 824 24.74 41.18 -7.77
N SER A 825 23.44 40.91 -7.96
CA SER A 825 22.88 40.36 -9.21
C SER A 825 21.82 41.19 -9.99
N GLN A 826 21.61 42.48 -9.64
CA GLN A 826 20.80 43.52 -10.36
C GLN A 826 19.23 43.55 -10.31
N LYS A 827 18.74 44.81 -10.34
CA LYS A 827 17.55 45.50 -10.96
C LYS A 827 16.06 45.09 -10.76
N SER A 828 15.39 45.79 -9.81
CA SER A 828 14.42 46.93 -9.98
C SER A 828 12.85 46.93 -9.61
N GLY A 829 12.40 47.35 -8.37
CA GLY A 829 11.10 48.05 -7.93
C GLY A 829 9.97 47.34 -7.09
N HIS A 830 8.93 47.89 -6.35
CA HIS A 830 8.48 49.18 -5.67
C HIS A 830 7.26 48.99 -4.64
N CYS A 831 7.08 49.73 -3.49
CA CYS A 831 5.82 50.05 -2.64
C CYS A 831 5.49 49.52 -1.16
N ASN A 832 4.96 50.31 -0.18
CA ASN A 832 5.61 50.80 1.09
C ASN A 832 4.92 50.52 2.50
N ASN A 833 5.61 50.75 3.64
CA ASN A 833 5.16 50.59 5.08
C ASN A 833 6.13 51.22 6.18
N ILE A 834 6.06 52.53 6.50
CA ILE A 834 7.27 53.37 6.87
C ILE A 834 8.13 53.03 8.10
N HIS A 835 7.62 52.43 9.18
CA HIS A 835 8.46 52.17 10.37
C HIS A 835 9.56 51.12 10.10
N CYS A 836 9.35 50.28 9.09
CA CYS A 836 10.33 49.28 8.65
C CYS A 836 11.60 49.89 8.00
N LEU A 837 11.63 51.22 7.77
CA LEU A 837 12.80 51.91 7.22
C LEU A 837 14.08 51.72 8.06
N ALA A 838 13.97 51.57 9.38
CA ALA A 838 15.13 51.33 10.25
C ALA A 838 15.90 50.06 9.82
N LYS A 839 15.18 48.94 9.71
CA LYS A 839 15.72 47.64 9.29
C LYS A 839 16.23 47.68 7.84
N ALA A 840 15.54 48.41 6.97
CA ALA A 840 15.96 48.63 5.59
C ALA A 840 17.30 49.38 5.49
N ILE A 841 17.44 50.50 6.20
CA ILE A 841 18.64 51.35 6.18
C ILE A 841 19.84 50.57 6.70
N ASN A 842 19.68 49.89 7.85
CA ASN A 842 20.76 49.10 8.47
C ASN A 842 21.24 47.96 7.55
N GLN A 843 20.35 47.06 7.15
CA GLN A 843 20.72 45.87 6.36
C GLN A 843 21.21 46.21 4.95
N ILE A 844 20.64 47.23 4.29
CA ILE A 844 21.14 47.66 2.96
C ILE A 844 22.50 48.33 3.05
N ALA A 845 22.77 49.14 4.09
CA ALA A 845 24.11 49.68 4.32
C ALA A 845 25.12 48.56 4.58
N ALA A 846 24.80 47.62 5.49
CA ALA A 846 25.65 46.47 5.80
C ALA A 846 25.98 45.64 4.56
N ALA A 847 24.97 45.21 3.80
CA ALA A 847 25.17 44.41 2.60
C ALA A 847 25.90 45.16 1.48
N LEU A 848 25.51 46.40 1.16
CA LEU A 848 26.15 47.15 0.07
C LEU A 848 27.59 47.52 0.40
N PHE A 849 27.90 47.99 1.62
CA PHE A 849 29.28 48.36 1.94
C PHE A 849 30.18 47.14 2.17
N THR A 850 29.62 45.98 2.56
CA THR A 850 30.34 44.69 2.49
C THR A 850 30.73 44.34 1.06
N ILE A 851 29.78 44.36 0.10
CA ILE A 851 30.04 44.07 -1.33
C ILE A 851 31.14 44.99 -1.90
N HIS A 852 31.11 46.28 -1.57
CA HIS A 852 32.05 47.28 -2.09
C HIS A 852 33.30 47.47 -1.20
N LYS A 853 33.50 46.63 -0.17
CA LYS A 853 34.63 46.68 0.79
C LYS A 853 34.82 48.05 1.46
N GLY A 854 33.73 48.74 1.76
CA GLY A 854 33.72 50.01 2.47
C GLY A 854 33.36 49.86 3.95
N SER A 855 33.73 50.86 4.77
CA SER A 855 33.31 50.94 6.17
C SER A 855 31.79 51.13 6.28
N ILE A 856 31.10 50.16 6.88
CA ILE A 856 29.66 50.20 7.16
C ILE A 856 29.37 51.29 8.20
N GLU A 857 30.16 51.30 9.28
CA GLU A 857 30.03 52.19 10.44
C GLU A 857 30.14 53.67 10.05
N ASP A 858 31.15 54.05 9.25
CA ASP A 858 31.32 55.45 8.82
C ASP A 858 30.18 55.94 7.92
N ARG A 859 29.60 55.04 7.12
CA ARG A 859 28.49 55.37 6.22
C ARG A 859 27.17 55.52 6.99
N LEU A 860 26.95 54.71 8.03
CA LEU A 860 25.80 54.86 8.92
C LEU A 860 25.94 56.07 9.85
N LYS A 861 27.14 56.39 10.34
CA LYS A 861 27.44 57.65 11.05
C LYS A 861 27.13 58.88 10.18
N GLU A 862 27.61 58.88 8.94
CA GLU A 862 27.34 59.94 7.96
C GLU A 862 25.84 60.09 7.68
N PHE A 863 25.13 58.98 7.50
CA PHE A 863 23.68 58.98 7.32
C PHE A 863 22.94 59.54 8.54
N LEU A 864 23.29 59.10 9.76
CA LEU A 864 22.63 59.52 11.00
C LEU A 864 22.81 61.02 11.25
N ALA A 865 24.00 61.56 11.03
CA ALA A 865 24.27 62.99 11.14
C ALA A 865 23.44 63.81 10.12
N LEU A 866 23.35 63.35 8.87
CA LEU A 866 22.58 64.04 7.82
C LEU A 866 21.07 63.96 8.07
N ALA A 867 20.56 62.82 8.53
CA ALA A 867 19.17 62.63 8.89
C ALA A 867 18.78 63.50 10.10
N SER A 868 19.60 63.51 11.15
CA SER A 868 19.40 64.34 12.35
C SER A 868 19.41 65.83 12.02
N SER A 869 20.39 66.30 11.24
CA SER A 869 20.47 67.68 10.73
C SER A 869 19.21 68.07 9.93
N SER A 870 18.64 67.14 9.16
CA SER A 870 17.43 67.38 8.37
C SER A 870 16.16 67.43 9.23
N LEU A 871 16.05 66.55 10.23
CA LEU A 871 14.89 66.49 11.13
C LEU A 871 14.88 67.62 12.18
N LEU A 872 16.04 68.14 12.59
CA LEU A 872 16.11 69.33 13.43
C LEU A 872 15.62 70.60 12.70
N LYS A 873 15.87 70.71 11.38
CA LYS A 873 15.42 71.88 10.57
C LYS A 873 13.89 71.99 10.54
N ILE A 874 13.18 70.89 10.29
CA ILE A 874 11.69 70.88 10.36
C ILE A 874 11.16 71.11 11.79
N GLY A 875 12.00 71.05 12.82
CA GLY A 875 11.64 71.38 14.21
C GLY A 875 11.34 72.86 14.45
N GLN A 876 11.94 73.75 13.64
CA GLN A 876 11.70 75.20 13.68
C GLN A 876 10.56 75.64 12.76
N GLU A 877 10.06 74.73 11.93
CA GLU A 877 9.02 75.00 10.93
C GLU A 877 7.62 75.02 11.59
N THR A 878 6.72 75.84 11.03
CA THR A 878 5.40 76.14 11.63
C THR A 878 4.22 75.86 10.71
N ASP A 879 4.44 75.42 9.46
CA ASP A 879 3.34 74.94 8.61
C ASP A 879 2.76 73.65 9.20
N LYS A 880 1.43 73.62 9.36
CA LYS A 880 0.69 72.48 9.90
C LYS A 880 0.65 71.29 8.92
N THR A 881 0.97 71.51 7.65
CA THR A 881 0.99 70.47 6.62
C THR A 881 2.29 69.67 6.68
N THR A 882 3.45 70.33 6.56
CA THR A 882 4.77 69.66 6.67
C THR A 882 5.02 69.08 8.05
N THR A 883 4.57 69.76 9.12
CA THR A 883 4.87 69.33 10.50
C THR A 883 3.86 68.34 11.10
N ARG A 884 2.76 68.00 10.37
CA ARG A 884 1.62 67.22 10.89
C ARG A 884 2.01 65.97 11.69
N ASN A 885 2.96 65.20 11.18
CA ASN A 885 3.43 63.94 11.77
C ASN A 885 4.91 64.03 12.24
N ARG A 886 5.46 65.25 12.41
CA ARG A 886 6.89 65.50 12.70
C ARG A 886 7.42 64.68 13.87
N GLU A 887 6.66 64.63 14.96
CA GLU A 887 7.03 63.89 16.18
C GLU A 887 7.12 62.39 15.91
N SER A 888 6.15 61.80 15.21
CA SER A 888 6.20 60.38 14.79
C SER A 888 7.38 60.08 13.86
N VAL A 889 7.80 61.03 13.03
CA VAL A 889 8.98 60.89 12.14
C VAL A 889 10.29 60.98 12.93
N TYR A 890 10.35 61.74 14.02
CA TYR A 890 11.53 61.78 14.90
C TYR A 890 11.85 60.42 15.52
N LEU A 891 10.82 59.63 15.86
CA LEU A 891 10.98 58.29 16.42
C LEU A 891 11.71 57.32 15.48
N LEU A 892 11.78 57.61 14.17
CA LEU A 892 12.58 56.82 13.24
C LEU A 892 14.08 56.87 13.56
N LEU A 893 14.61 57.97 14.12
CA LEU A 893 16.03 58.04 14.51
C LEU A 893 16.36 57.08 15.65
N ASP A 894 15.48 57.01 16.65
CA ASP A 894 15.58 56.04 17.76
C ASP A 894 15.53 54.61 17.21
N MET A 895 14.54 54.30 16.36
CA MET A 895 14.40 52.98 15.72
C MET A 895 15.62 52.60 14.86
N ILE A 896 16.20 53.54 14.09
CA ILE A 896 17.40 53.31 13.27
C ILE A 896 18.61 52.93 14.12
N VAL A 897 18.76 53.55 15.30
CA VAL A 897 19.88 53.29 16.21
C VAL A 897 19.66 52.00 17.02
N GLN A 898 18.45 51.73 17.48
CA GLN A 898 18.11 50.47 18.18
C GLN A 898 18.21 49.23 17.28
N GLU A 899 17.94 49.36 15.97
CA GLU A 899 18.00 48.27 14.98
C GLU A 899 19.41 48.10 14.35
N SER A 900 20.38 48.96 14.67
CA SER A 900 21.72 48.94 14.05
C SER A 900 22.85 48.66 15.04
N PRO A 901 23.59 47.54 14.90
CA PRO A 901 24.75 47.24 15.75
C PRO A 901 25.97 48.14 15.45
N PHE A 902 25.87 49.05 14.47
CA PHE A 902 26.93 49.97 14.05
C PHE A 902 26.70 51.41 14.55
N LEU A 903 25.63 51.66 15.30
CA LEU A 903 25.27 52.96 15.86
C LEU A 903 25.05 52.85 17.38
N THR A 904 25.26 53.94 18.12
CA THR A 904 25.06 53.97 19.58
C THR A 904 24.17 55.13 20.00
N MET A 905 23.56 55.01 21.19
CA MET A 905 22.74 56.08 21.77
C MET A 905 23.57 57.32 22.12
N ASP A 906 24.85 57.17 22.47
CA ASP A 906 25.79 58.28 22.70
C ASP A 906 26.04 59.09 21.43
N LEU A 907 26.18 58.39 20.28
CA LEU A 907 26.27 59.02 18.97
C LEU A 907 24.97 59.74 18.60
N LEU A 908 23.82 59.13 18.87
CA LEU A 908 22.50 59.75 18.65
C LEU A 908 22.34 61.04 19.45
N GLU A 909 22.59 61.01 20.76
CA GLU A 909 22.49 62.20 21.63
C GLU A 909 23.41 63.34 21.14
N SER A 910 24.58 63.02 20.59
CA SER A 910 25.53 64.00 20.05
C SER A 910 25.00 64.78 18.83
N CYS A 911 24.02 64.26 18.10
CA CYS A 911 23.46 64.89 16.90
C CYS A 911 21.93 65.12 16.93
N PHE A 912 21.19 64.48 17.84
CA PHE A 912 19.75 64.62 18.03
C PHE A 912 19.35 64.36 19.50
N PRO A 913 19.11 65.42 20.32
CA PRO A 913 18.89 65.25 21.76
C PRO A 913 17.65 64.41 22.10
N TYR A 914 17.82 63.40 22.96
CA TYR A 914 16.79 62.42 23.34
C TYR A 914 15.57 63.07 24.02
N VAL A 915 15.70 64.28 24.57
CA VAL A 915 14.56 65.07 25.05
C VAL A 915 13.50 65.32 23.97
N LEU A 916 13.89 65.41 22.68
CA LEU A 916 12.96 65.51 21.56
C LEU A 916 12.23 64.19 21.32
N LEU A 917 12.97 63.06 21.36
CA LEU A 917 12.43 61.70 21.19
C LEU A 917 11.46 61.36 22.33
N ARG A 918 11.83 61.62 23.58
CA ARG A 918 10.99 61.44 24.77
C ARG A 918 9.68 62.25 24.68
N ASN A 919 9.76 63.50 24.22
CA ASN A 919 8.58 64.34 24.05
C ASN A 919 7.69 63.83 22.90
N ALA A 920 8.27 63.40 21.79
CA ALA A 920 7.56 62.78 20.68
C ALA A 920 6.86 61.46 21.09
N TYR A 921 7.54 60.58 21.84
CA TYR A 921 6.93 59.39 22.43
C TYR A 921 5.72 59.77 23.29
N HIS A 922 5.87 60.72 24.22
CA HIS A 922 4.77 61.20 25.06
C HIS A 922 3.59 61.75 24.24
N ALA A 923 3.85 62.49 23.14
CA ALA A 923 2.81 63.01 22.26
C ALA A 923 2.06 61.88 21.53
N VAL A 924 2.77 60.93 20.92
CA VAL A 924 2.18 59.81 20.17
C VAL A 924 1.40 58.86 21.11
N TYR A 925 1.96 58.51 22.28
CA TYR A 925 1.23 57.73 23.29
C TYR A 925 -0.02 58.46 23.81
N LYS A 926 0.06 59.78 24.03
CA LYS A 926 -1.12 60.55 24.44
C LYS A 926 -2.20 60.59 23.36
N GLN A 927 -1.82 60.70 22.09
CA GLN A 927 -2.76 60.64 20.96
C GLN A 927 -3.45 59.28 20.88
N SER A 928 -2.73 58.16 21.02
CA SER A 928 -3.33 56.82 20.96
C SER A 928 -4.31 56.56 22.11
N VAL A 929 -4.01 57.03 23.32
CA VAL A 929 -4.94 56.97 24.47
C VAL A 929 -6.19 57.83 24.24
N SER A 930 -6.05 59.02 23.63
CA SER A 930 -7.20 59.87 23.29
C SER A 930 -8.02 59.42 22.06
N ALA A 931 -7.57 58.39 21.34
CA ALA A 931 -8.28 57.78 20.21
C ALA A 931 -8.88 56.40 20.55
N SER A 932 -8.71 55.94 21.80
CA SER A 932 -9.23 54.68 22.33
C SER A 932 -10.19 54.87 23.51
N ALA A 933 -10.70 56.10 23.68
CA ALA A 933 -11.69 56.54 24.66
C ALA A 933 -12.77 57.38 23.98
#